data_AF-A0A1G3WP26-F1
#
_entry.id   AF-A0A1G3WP26-F1
#
_cell.length_a   1.000
_cell.length_b   1.000
_cell.length_c   1.000
_cell.angle_alpha   90.00
_cell.angle_beta   90.00
_cell.angle_gamma   90.00
#
_symmetry.space_group_name_H-M   'P 1'
#
loop_
_entity.id
_entity.type
_entity.pdbx_description
1 polymer ?
#
loop_
_entity_poly.entity_id
_entity_poly.type
_entity_poly.pdbx_seq_one_letter_code
_entity_poly.pdbx_strand_id
1 'polypeptide(L)'
;MLKAKYAWHARVPGIIPDDRIYEHILKNRGIDDADRFFGMGKEALHDPFLLSGMKAAVARIREAIENREPMMIYGDYDCDGITAISVLYRALKGAGAVVAWNLPNRFSEGYGLNMNAVGELIAAGVKLVVTVDNGISCDKEIAALSDAGIDTIITDHHESKGPLPAAKAIVHAKLSPDYPWKELAGVAVAYKLACAVTGSDLDDLLDLVMIGTIADLMPLDDENQAIVNLGLKQMKNTKFPGLRKLMQSSHLDQLNETAIAFKIAPKINSSGRLGKAHDAVRLLTSDDEGEVSRLIEAVEASHTLRKDLTEDSYLACERLVDPTKSVQVLAARGLHEGIIGICAQKIAEKYQKTTVVINVEDGVGKGSMRASGEDNVLSLLDGVSDLLVKYGGHSQAAGLTVSEANLPELKRRLSGAGGAGGPPRLEYDMAVKFSSVSLPTVKRLEKYSFFTATFLFSDLLVTAKQTMAGKHAKFVVSDGIKSVEAVVFNDLSLYYNLTVGDRVAIVGGLSVNAWRSRESIQIMIRDCACVHFQVLDYRDPNQYLEALPHLSNDLDTITLDDGFLWRNRPYVETLRRLRPGTVVIAPSYEPAELKRILSKEGFGAWYRILLERQTISREEFQKRTGAPSWLTDAALSAFAELGFLNLTETDAVMQKTGEKKNLADAPTYRALAAVADDVARLYRQTEAEIRRDLRASLEA
;
A
#
# COMPACT_ATOMS: atom_id res chain seq x y z
N MET A 1 -10.05 -21.03 -5.54
CA MET A 1 -9.85 -20.88 -4.08
C MET A 1 -9.15 -19.57 -3.81
N LEU A 2 -9.52 -18.86 -2.73
CA LEU A 2 -8.80 -17.68 -2.25
C LEU A 2 -7.34 -18.09 -1.99
N LYS A 3 -6.45 -17.63 -2.86
CA LYS A 3 -5.00 -17.84 -2.76
C LYS A 3 -4.38 -16.71 -1.96
N ALA A 4 -3.29 -17.03 -1.26
CA ALA A 4 -2.43 -16.02 -0.66
C ALA A 4 -1.96 -15.04 -1.73
N LYS A 5 -1.94 -13.74 -1.41
CA LYS A 5 -1.34 -12.72 -2.28
C LYS A 5 0.19 -12.88 -2.34
N TYR A 6 0.78 -13.42 -1.28
CA TYR A 6 2.23 -13.56 -1.12
C TYR A 6 2.66 -15.03 -1.00
N ALA A 7 3.90 -15.31 -1.39
CA ALA A 7 4.59 -16.53 -0.96
C ALA A 7 5.00 -16.39 0.51
N TRP A 8 4.46 -17.22 1.39
CA TRP A 8 4.72 -17.13 2.84
C TRP A 8 5.97 -17.91 3.25
N HIS A 9 6.89 -17.25 3.95
CA HIS A 9 8.13 -17.87 4.43
C HIS A 9 8.31 -17.64 5.94
N ALA A 10 8.50 -18.73 6.69
CA ALA A 10 8.78 -18.65 8.12
C ALA A 10 10.24 -18.26 8.38
N ARG A 11 10.47 -17.34 9.31
CA ARG A 11 11.81 -17.11 9.88
C ARG A 11 12.19 -18.19 10.89
N VAL A 12 11.22 -18.61 11.71
CA VAL A 12 11.38 -19.70 12.68
C VAL A 12 10.50 -20.88 12.27
N PRO A 13 11.06 -22.08 12.08
CA PRO A 13 10.27 -23.26 11.73
C PRO A 13 9.46 -23.78 12.92
N GLY A 14 8.29 -24.35 12.63
CA GLY A 14 7.41 -24.96 13.63
C GLY A 14 6.42 -24.00 14.29
N ILE A 15 5.56 -24.56 15.14
CA ILE A 15 4.59 -23.81 15.95
C ILE A 15 5.27 -23.45 17.28
N ILE A 16 5.36 -22.17 17.58
CA ILE A 16 6.08 -21.65 18.73
C ILE A 16 5.13 -21.43 19.92
N PRO A 17 5.50 -21.87 21.14
CA PRO A 17 4.71 -21.62 22.35
C PRO A 17 4.87 -20.17 22.86
N ASP A 18 3.87 -19.69 23.60
CA ASP A 18 3.73 -18.30 24.06
C ASP A 18 4.97 -17.74 24.78
N ASP A 19 5.56 -18.53 25.67
CA ASP A 19 6.73 -18.17 26.48
C ASP A 19 8.02 -17.96 25.66
N ARG A 20 8.07 -18.47 24.43
CA ARG A 20 9.21 -18.34 23.51
C ARG A 20 9.02 -17.26 22.44
N ILE A 21 7.81 -16.73 22.27
CA ILE A 21 7.48 -15.74 21.22
C ILE A 21 8.40 -14.52 21.29
N TYR A 22 8.54 -13.93 22.48
CA TYR A 22 9.31 -12.70 22.65
C TYR A 22 10.80 -12.89 22.32
N GLU A 23 11.41 -13.98 22.80
CA GLU A 23 12.82 -14.31 22.52
C GLU A 23 13.07 -14.50 21.03
N HIS A 24 12.17 -15.20 20.33
CA HIS A 24 12.29 -15.39 18.89
C HIS A 24 12.13 -14.08 18.11
N ILE A 25 11.23 -13.18 18.55
CA ILE A 25 11.09 -11.86 17.92
C ILE A 25 12.36 -11.04 18.08
N LEU A 26 12.93 -10.98 19.28
CA LEU A 26 14.20 -10.29 19.51
C LEU A 26 15.30 -10.81 18.57
N LYS A 27 15.49 -12.13 18.52
CA LYS A 27 16.46 -12.76 17.63
C LYS A 27 16.20 -12.46 16.15
N ASN A 28 14.94 -12.50 15.72
CA ASN A 28 14.55 -12.17 14.33
C ASN A 28 14.80 -10.70 13.97
N ARG A 29 14.93 -9.83 14.97
CA ARG A 29 15.29 -8.40 14.81
C ARG A 29 16.77 -8.13 15.08
N GLY A 30 17.58 -9.16 15.36
CA GLY A 30 19.01 -9.01 15.65
C GLY A 30 19.32 -8.49 17.07
N ILE A 31 18.37 -8.58 18.00
CA ILE A 31 18.51 -8.08 19.36
C ILE A 31 18.86 -9.25 20.30
N ASP A 32 20.11 -9.29 20.77
CA ASP A 32 20.57 -10.33 21.69
C ASP A 32 20.23 -10.03 23.16
N ASP A 33 20.30 -8.76 23.55
CA ASP A 33 20.01 -8.28 24.91
C ASP A 33 19.03 -7.10 24.84
N ALA A 34 17.77 -7.39 25.17
CA ALA A 34 16.70 -6.40 25.13
C ALA A 34 16.89 -5.28 26.16
N ASP A 35 17.40 -5.60 27.35
CA ASP A 35 17.57 -4.59 28.40
C ASP A 35 18.69 -3.61 28.02
N ARG A 36 19.77 -4.12 27.42
CA ARG A 36 20.80 -3.26 26.81
C ARG A 36 20.26 -2.46 25.64
N PHE A 37 19.56 -3.09 24.69
CA PHE A 37 19.09 -2.43 23.46
C PHE A 37 18.11 -1.28 23.73
N PHE A 38 17.08 -1.53 24.55
CA PHE A 38 16.11 -0.49 24.95
C PHE A 38 16.63 0.42 26.07
N GLY A 39 17.81 0.11 26.61
CA GLY A 39 18.50 0.88 27.65
C GLY A 39 19.67 1.72 27.14
N MET A 40 20.06 1.61 25.87
CA MET A 40 21.20 2.36 25.31
C MET A 40 21.03 3.85 25.52
N GLY A 41 22.04 4.47 26.13
CA GLY A 41 22.10 5.89 26.43
C GLY A 41 23.26 6.59 25.75
N LYS A 42 23.76 7.66 26.36
CA LYS A 42 24.81 8.51 25.77
C LYS A 42 26.13 7.77 25.55
N GLU A 43 26.41 6.74 26.33
CA GLU A 43 27.61 5.91 26.19
C GLU A 43 27.72 5.18 24.86
N ALA A 44 26.59 4.99 24.16
CA ALA A 44 26.56 4.44 22.82
C ALA A 44 26.80 5.51 21.73
N LEU A 45 26.73 6.81 22.05
CA LEU A 45 27.06 7.88 21.12
C LEU A 45 28.59 8.01 20.98
N HIS A 46 29.12 7.74 19.80
CA HIS A 46 30.52 7.89 19.45
C HIS A 46 30.94 9.36 19.31
N ASP A 47 32.25 9.57 19.42
CA ASP A 47 32.86 10.89 19.29
C ASP A 47 32.64 11.49 17.88
N PRO A 48 32.02 12.68 17.76
CA PRO A 48 31.86 13.38 16.49
C PRO A 48 33.18 13.58 15.71
N PHE A 49 34.32 13.70 16.39
CA PHE A 49 35.61 13.94 15.73
C PHE A 49 36.20 12.71 15.03
N LEU A 50 35.56 11.54 15.15
CA LEU A 50 35.83 10.37 14.31
C LEU A 50 35.24 10.50 12.90
N LEU A 51 34.29 11.43 12.68
CA LEU A 51 33.82 11.77 11.34
C LEU A 51 34.92 12.53 10.60
N SER A 52 35.25 12.04 9.40
CA SER A 52 36.13 12.75 8.47
C SER A 52 35.54 14.13 8.16
N GLY A 53 36.41 15.12 7.96
CA GLY A 53 35.99 16.51 7.73
C GLY A 53 35.49 17.27 8.98
N MET A 54 35.12 16.59 10.07
CA MET A 54 34.55 17.25 11.27
C MET A 54 35.46 18.34 11.83
N LYS A 55 36.76 18.08 11.97
CA LYS A 55 37.73 19.07 12.49
C LYS A 55 37.78 20.34 11.62
N ALA A 56 37.79 20.18 10.30
CA ALA A 56 37.81 21.30 9.36
C ALA A 56 36.49 22.08 9.36
N ALA A 57 35.36 21.36 9.42
CA ALA A 57 34.03 21.96 9.53
C ALA A 57 33.88 22.79 10.82
N VAL A 58 34.24 22.23 11.97
CA VAL A 58 34.19 22.90 13.28
C VAL A 58 35.06 24.15 13.29
N ALA A 59 36.31 24.06 12.79
CA ALA A 59 37.21 25.20 12.75
C ALA A 59 36.62 26.34 11.91
N ARG A 60 36.10 26.04 10.72
CA ARG A 60 35.54 27.04 9.81
C ARG A 60 34.24 27.68 10.34
N ILE A 61 33.36 26.89 10.97
CA ILE A 61 32.13 27.41 11.59
C ILE A 61 32.46 28.30 12.79
N ARG A 62 33.42 27.91 13.64
CA ARG A 62 33.84 28.76 14.77
C ARG A 62 34.45 30.07 14.29
N GLU A 63 35.29 30.04 13.26
CA GLU A 63 35.79 31.24 12.59
C GLU A 63 34.65 32.14 12.09
N ALA A 64 33.63 31.57 11.44
CA ALA A 64 32.45 32.33 10.99
C ALA A 64 31.71 32.99 12.16
N ILE A 65 31.56 32.28 13.29
CA ILE A 65 30.91 32.80 14.51
C ILE A 65 31.74 33.95 15.10
N GLU A 66 33.04 33.76 15.28
CA GLU A 66 33.98 34.75 15.82
C GLU A 66 34.00 36.03 14.97
N ASN A 67 34.01 35.88 13.64
CA ASN A 67 34.02 36.97 12.67
C ASN A 67 32.62 37.54 12.37
N ARG A 68 31.55 36.99 12.95
CA ARG A 68 30.14 37.33 12.66
C ARG A 68 29.80 37.27 11.16
N GLU A 69 30.36 36.30 10.47
CA GLU A 69 30.11 36.06 9.06
C GLU A 69 28.66 35.58 8.83
N PRO A 70 27.95 36.10 7.82
CA PRO A 70 26.63 35.59 7.44
C PRO A 70 26.72 34.14 6.94
N MET A 71 26.02 33.24 7.61
CA MET A 71 25.94 31.82 7.27
C MET A 71 24.56 31.43 6.76
N MET A 72 24.53 30.42 5.87
CA MET A 72 23.29 29.78 5.43
C MET A 72 23.33 28.28 5.75
N ILE A 73 22.30 27.78 6.42
CA ILE A 73 21.99 26.35 6.47
C ILE A 73 21.07 26.01 5.29
N TYR A 74 21.46 25.07 4.44
CA TYR A 74 20.64 24.67 3.29
C TYR A 74 20.29 23.18 3.36
N GLY A 75 19.02 22.86 3.60
CA GLY A 75 18.59 21.46 3.78
C GLY A 75 17.57 20.99 2.76
N ASP A 76 17.03 19.78 2.95
CA ASP A 76 15.97 19.22 2.10
C ASP A 76 14.56 19.45 2.67
N TYR A 77 13.54 19.22 1.82
CA TYR A 77 12.13 19.45 2.14
C TYR A 77 11.43 18.29 2.87
N ASP A 78 12.09 17.14 3.07
CA ASP A 78 11.51 16.04 3.83
C ASP A 78 11.78 16.15 5.33
N CYS A 79 11.29 15.20 6.12
CA CYS A 79 11.34 15.28 7.57
C CYS A 79 12.77 15.19 8.11
N ASP A 80 13.69 14.47 7.44
CA ASP A 80 15.08 14.42 7.88
C ASP A 80 15.72 15.79 7.67
N GLY A 81 15.68 16.33 6.44
CA GLY A 81 16.15 17.67 6.12
C GLY A 81 15.53 18.78 6.98
N ILE A 82 14.21 18.77 7.19
CA ILE A 82 13.51 19.74 8.04
C ILE A 82 14.02 19.68 9.49
N THR A 83 14.20 18.49 10.05
CA THR A 83 14.71 18.35 11.42
C THR A 83 16.20 18.66 11.51
N ALA A 84 17.00 18.32 10.49
CA ALA A 84 18.42 18.65 10.38
C ALA A 84 18.65 20.17 10.35
N ILE A 85 17.88 20.91 9.55
CA ILE A 85 17.87 22.38 9.56
C ILE A 85 17.55 22.89 10.96
N SER A 86 16.49 22.35 11.57
CA SER A 86 16.00 22.82 12.87
C SER A 86 17.04 22.62 13.98
N VAL A 87 17.68 21.44 14.02
CA VAL A 87 18.73 21.11 14.99
C VAL A 87 19.93 22.04 14.84
N LEU A 88 20.48 22.15 13.63
CA LEU A 88 21.68 22.94 13.41
C LEU A 88 21.41 24.44 13.59
N TYR A 89 20.25 24.93 13.13
CA TYR A 89 19.86 26.33 13.30
C TYR A 89 19.75 26.71 14.78
N ARG A 90 19.07 25.91 15.59
CA ARG A 90 18.92 26.18 17.03
C ARG A 90 20.27 26.18 17.74
N ALA A 91 21.13 25.21 17.44
CA ALA A 91 22.46 25.11 18.03
C ALA A 91 23.36 26.30 17.67
N LEU A 92 23.48 26.63 16.38
CA LEU A 92 24.33 27.72 15.92
C LEU A 92 23.82 29.09 16.39
N LYS A 93 22.50 29.32 16.32
CA LYS A 93 21.89 30.55 16.83
C LYS A 93 22.13 30.70 18.34
N GLY A 94 22.01 29.61 19.11
CA GLY A 94 22.35 29.59 20.53
C GLY A 94 23.83 29.88 20.82
N ALA A 95 24.73 29.52 19.90
CA ALA A 95 26.15 29.83 19.96
C ALA A 95 26.51 31.25 19.47
N GLY A 96 25.52 32.09 19.11
CA GLY A 96 25.73 33.47 18.70
C GLY A 96 26.05 33.67 17.21
N ALA A 97 25.84 32.64 16.39
CA ALA A 97 26.01 32.72 14.94
C ALA A 97 25.05 33.72 14.27
N VAL A 98 25.54 34.42 13.24
CA VAL A 98 24.69 35.12 12.26
C VAL A 98 24.28 34.11 11.19
N VAL A 99 23.20 33.36 11.45
CA VAL A 99 22.79 32.23 10.61
C VAL A 99 21.34 32.36 10.14
N ALA A 100 21.13 32.13 8.85
CA ALA A 100 19.83 31.91 8.24
C ALA A 100 19.70 30.46 7.76
N TRP A 101 18.51 30.05 7.35
CA TRP A 101 18.28 28.75 6.75
C TRP A 101 17.39 28.86 5.52
N ASN A 102 17.52 27.92 4.60
CA ASN A 102 16.63 27.74 3.46
C ASN A 102 16.56 26.26 3.03
N LEU A 103 15.61 25.93 2.16
CA LEU A 103 15.42 24.61 1.55
C LEU A 103 14.74 24.78 0.19
N PRO A 104 14.90 23.82 -0.74
CA PRO A 104 14.33 23.94 -2.07
C PRO A 104 12.83 23.68 -2.08
N ASN A 105 12.13 24.29 -3.05
CA ASN A 105 10.77 23.91 -3.38
C ASN A 105 10.76 22.64 -4.23
N ARG A 106 10.14 21.57 -3.72
CA ARG A 106 10.02 20.27 -4.38
C ARG A 106 9.54 20.32 -5.84
N PHE A 107 8.67 21.26 -6.19
CA PHE A 107 8.04 21.32 -7.52
C PHE A 107 8.83 22.15 -8.52
N SER A 108 9.28 23.33 -8.12
CA SER A 108 9.96 24.26 -9.02
C SER A 108 11.47 24.05 -9.07
N GLU A 109 12.07 23.55 -7.99
CA GLU A 109 13.53 23.50 -7.83
C GLU A 109 14.06 22.06 -7.70
N GLY A 110 13.23 21.14 -7.22
CA GLY A 110 13.61 19.74 -7.02
C GLY A 110 14.41 19.54 -5.73
N TYR A 111 15.25 18.50 -5.71
CA TYR A 111 16.02 18.08 -4.54
C TYR A 111 17.41 18.73 -4.49
N GLY A 112 17.84 19.11 -3.28
CA GLY A 112 19.18 19.61 -2.99
C GLY A 112 19.46 21.06 -3.42
N LEU A 113 20.70 21.49 -3.20
CA LEU A 113 21.17 22.82 -3.63
C LEU A 113 21.12 22.91 -5.16
N ASN A 114 20.63 24.04 -5.66
CA ASN A 114 20.48 24.32 -7.09
C ASN A 114 21.09 25.68 -7.48
N MET A 115 21.32 25.89 -8.77
CA MET A 115 21.97 27.10 -9.27
C MET A 115 21.21 28.41 -9.01
N ASN A 116 19.87 28.38 -8.90
CA ASN A 116 19.10 29.57 -8.54
C ASN A 116 19.40 29.97 -7.09
N ALA A 117 19.36 28.99 -6.17
CA ALA A 117 19.72 29.20 -4.78
C ALA A 117 21.17 29.70 -4.64
N VAL A 118 22.13 29.15 -5.41
CA VAL A 118 23.51 29.66 -5.44
C VAL A 118 23.55 31.15 -5.78
N GLY A 119 22.82 31.58 -6.81
CA GLY A 119 22.73 33.00 -7.17
C GLY A 119 22.17 33.88 -6.05
N GLU A 120 21.12 33.42 -5.36
CA GLU A 120 20.54 34.12 -4.22
C GLU A 120 21.51 34.23 -3.04
N LEU A 121 22.27 33.17 -2.75
CA LEU A 121 23.25 33.13 -1.66
C LEU A 121 24.41 34.10 -1.92
N ILE A 122 24.88 34.17 -3.16
CA ILE A 122 25.91 35.13 -3.60
C ILE A 122 25.37 36.56 -3.44
N ALA A 123 24.15 36.82 -3.91
CA ALA A 123 23.53 38.14 -3.81
C ALA A 123 23.29 38.58 -2.35
N ALA A 124 23.00 37.63 -1.46
CA ALA A 124 22.81 37.86 -0.02
C ALA A 124 24.13 38.09 0.74
N GLY A 125 25.30 37.93 0.09
CA GLY A 125 26.60 38.12 0.73
C GLY A 125 26.96 37.05 1.77
N VAL A 126 26.40 35.85 1.64
CA VAL A 126 26.73 34.69 2.47
C VAL A 126 28.22 34.37 2.35
N LYS A 127 28.86 33.97 3.45
CA LYS A 127 30.29 33.61 3.50
C LYS A 127 30.54 32.13 3.76
N LEU A 128 29.57 31.46 4.36
CA LEU A 128 29.62 30.03 4.62
C LEU A 128 28.24 29.41 4.40
N VAL A 129 28.19 28.39 3.56
CA VAL A 129 27.03 27.52 3.39
C VAL A 129 27.29 26.21 4.12
N VAL A 130 26.34 25.75 4.94
CA VAL A 130 26.36 24.42 5.55
C VAL A 130 25.16 23.66 5.03
N THR A 131 25.38 22.64 4.20
CA THR A 131 24.29 21.80 3.74
C THR A 131 23.97 20.73 4.79
N VAL A 132 22.69 20.40 4.91
CA VAL A 132 22.20 19.34 5.81
C VAL A 132 21.28 18.41 5.05
N ASP A 133 21.54 17.10 5.15
CA ASP A 133 20.76 16.08 4.45
C ASP A 133 20.74 16.22 2.91
N ASN A 134 21.72 16.95 2.37
CA ASN A 134 21.97 17.07 0.94
C ASN A 134 23.39 17.58 0.69
N GLY A 135 23.73 17.69 -0.60
CA GLY A 135 24.94 18.36 -1.08
C GLY A 135 25.99 17.42 -1.65
N ILE A 136 25.96 16.11 -1.30
CA ILE A 136 27.01 15.16 -1.76
C ILE A 136 27.06 14.98 -3.28
N SER A 137 25.99 15.35 -3.99
CA SER A 137 25.88 15.31 -5.46
C SER A 137 25.85 16.70 -6.12
N CYS A 138 26.06 17.79 -5.38
CA CYS A 138 25.92 19.18 -5.85
C CYS A 138 27.26 19.78 -6.32
N ASP A 139 28.02 19.04 -7.13
CA ASP A 139 29.38 19.41 -7.55
C ASP A 139 29.43 20.79 -8.25
N LYS A 140 28.50 21.03 -9.17
CA LYS A 140 28.45 22.29 -9.94
C LYS A 140 28.09 23.48 -9.07
N GLU A 141 27.12 23.30 -8.19
CA GLU A 141 26.64 24.34 -7.29
C GLU A 141 27.71 24.72 -6.26
N ILE A 142 28.42 23.73 -5.73
CA ILE A 142 29.50 23.94 -4.76
C ILE A 142 30.71 24.60 -5.42
N ALA A 143 31.06 24.21 -6.65
CA ALA A 143 32.10 24.90 -7.43
C ALA A 143 31.75 26.38 -7.65
N ALA A 144 30.50 26.68 -8.03
CA ALA A 144 30.04 28.05 -8.25
C ALA A 144 30.05 28.91 -6.97
N LEU A 145 29.74 28.33 -5.81
CA LEU A 145 29.90 29.00 -4.51
C LEU A 145 31.38 29.27 -4.20
N SER A 146 32.25 28.29 -4.45
CA SER A 146 33.69 28.43 -4.24
C SER A 146 34.30 29.53 -5.11
N ASP A 147 33.92 29.60 -6.39
CA ASP A 147 34.34 30.67 -7.32
C ASP A 147 33.90 32.07 -6.87
N ALA A 148 32.78 32.15 -6.14
CA ALA A 148 32.29 33.39 -5.53
C ALA A 148 32.93 33.70 -4.16
N GLY A 149 33.87 32.89 -3.69
CA GLY A 149 34.54 33.04 -2.40
C GLY A 149 33.66 32.65 -1.20
N ILE A 150 32.70 31.76 -1.41
CA ILE A 150 31.81 31.22 -0.37
C ILE A 150 32.26 29.81 -0.03
N ASP A 151 32.71 29.60 1.21
CA ASP A 151 33.06 28.26 1.67
C ASP A 151 31.78 27.42 1.83
N THR A 152 31.88 26.13 1.54
CA THR A 152 30.78 25.17 1.75
C THR A 152 31.22 24.01 2.63
N ILE A 153 30.40 23.67 3.63
CA ILE A 153 30.52 22.44 4.43
C ILE A 153 29.32 21.56 4.09
N ILE A 154 29.58 20.30 3.74
CA ILE A 154 28.53 19.32 3.46
C ILE A 154 28.31 18.45 4.70
N THR A 155 27.07 18.33 5.15
CA THR A 155 26.63 17.26 6.06
C THR A 155 25.55 16.44 5.37
N ASP A 156 25.85 15.18 5.10
CA ASP A 156 24.99 14.31 4.29
C ASP A 156 25.21 12.83 4.68
N HIS A 157 24.30 11.98 4.25
CA HIS A 157 24.30 10.54 4.48
C HIS A 157 23.96 9.72 3.21
N HIS A 158 23.54 10.38 2.13
CA HIS A 158 23.17 9.77 0.86
C HIS A 158 24.35 9.12 0.15
N GLU A 159 24.09 8.05 -0.61
CA GLU A 159 25.10 7.42 -1.45
C GLU A 159 25.61 8.38 -2.55
N SER A 160 26.94 8.50 -2.67
CA SER A 160 27.56 9.22 -3.79
C SER A 160 27.58 8.35 -5.05
N LYS A 161 27.13 8.90 -6.19
CA LYS A 161 27.14 8.23 -7.50
C LYS A 161 28.25 8.74 -8.44
N GLY A 162 29.17 9.57 -7.92
CA GLY A 162 30.17 10.26 -8.73
C GLY A 162 31.34 10.83 -7.92
N PRO A 163 32.16 11.71 -8.52
CA PRO A 163 33.20 12.42 -7.78
C PRO A 163 32.58 13.26 -6.66
N LEU A 164 33.28 13.36 -5.55
CA LEU A 164 32.84 14.17 -4.41
C LEU A 164 33.05 15.67 -4.72
N PRO A 165 32.11 16.54 -4.33
CA PRO A 165 32.25 17.98 -4.53
C PRO A 165 33.48 18.54 -3.81
N ALA A 166 34.10 19.57 -4.39
CA ALA A 166 35.25 20.27 -3.81
C ALA A 166 34.87 21.23 -2.65
N ALA A 167 34.12 20.74 -1.67
CA ALA A 167 33.72 21.49 -0.49
C ALA A 167 34.88 21.68 0.50
N LYS A 168 34.80 22.71 1.35
CA LYS A 168 35.77 23.00 2.43
C LYS A 168 35.90 21.84 3.40
N ALA A 169 34.78 21.19 3.69
CA ALA A 169 34.70 19.95 4.45
C ALA A 169 33.47 19.14 4.02
N ILE A 170 33.60 17.82 4.07
CA ILE A 170 32.48 16.88 3.91
C ILE A 170 32.43 16.04 5.19
N VAL A 171 31.31 16.11 5.90
CA VAL A 171 31.03 15.32 7.10
C VAL A 171 29.98 14.28 6.73
N HIS A 172 30.40 13.02 6.65
CA HIS A 172 29.56 11.94 6.16
C HIS A 172 30.02 10.60 6.74
N ALA A 173 29.13 9.86 7.41
CA ALA A 173 29.50 8.64 8.13
C ALA A 173 30.08 7.55 7.21
N LYS A 174 29.40 7.24 6.09
CA LYS A 174 29.86 6.27 5.08
C LYS A 174 31.21 6.61 4.43
N LEU A 175 31.61 7.89 4.40
CA LEU A 175 32.90 8.34 3.86
C LEU A 175 33.99 8.48 4.93
N SER A 176 33.69 8.16 6.18
CA SER A 176 34.61 8.35 7.32
C SER A 176 35.11 7.01 7.82
N PRO A 177 36.31 6.52 7.44
CA PRO A 177 36.77 5.16 7.79
C PRO A 177 36.71 4.85 9.29
N ASP A 178 37.16 5.80 10.11
CA ASP A 178 37.30 5.64 11.56
C ASP A 178 35.98 5.78 12.36
N TYR A 179 34.89 6.21 11.72
CA TYR A 179 33.60 6.37 12.42
C TYR A 179 32.89 5.01 12.56
N PRO A 180 32.54 4.52 13.76
CA PRO A 180 32.10 3.13 13.89
C PRO A 180 30.74 2.82 13.23
N TRP A 181 29.78 3.74 13.30
CA TRP A 181 28.42 3.53 12.80
C TRP A 181 28.13 4.29 11.51
N LYS A 182 27.92 3.57 10.38
CA LYS A 182 27.81 4.21 9.05
C LYS A 182 26.41 4.66 8.67
N GLU A 183 25.39 4.15 9.34
CA GLU A 183 23.99 4.32 8.98
C GLU A 183 23.34 5.47 9.75
N LEU A 184 23.96 6.65 9.77
CA LEU A 184 23.35 7.84 10.36
C LEU A 184 22.38 8.52 9.38
N ALA A 185 21.29 9.08 9.91
CA ALA A 185 20.44 10.03 9.18
C ALA A 185 21.15 11.39 9.01
N GLY A 186 20.71 12.22 8.05
CA GLY A 186 21.18 13.58 7.85
C GLY A 186 21.09 14.43 9.13
N VAL A 187 19.95 14.35 9.85
CA VAL A 187 19.77 15.06 11.14
C VAL A 187 20.77 14.63 12.20
N ALA A 188 21.16 13.35 12.23
CA ALA A 188 22.11 12.84 13.21
C ALA A 188 23.53 13.33 12.91
N VAL A 189 23.92 13.42 11.63
CA VAL A 189 25.18 14.06 11.21
C VAL A 189 25.18 15.54 11.58
N ALA A 190 24.08 16.27 11.32
CA ALA A 190 23.92 17.67 11.68
C ALA A 190 23.99 17.90 13.21
N TYR A 191 23.40 17.01 14.00
CA TYR A 191 23.49 17.01 15.47
C TYR A 191 24.93 16.79 15.96
N LYS A 192 25.65 15.82 15.39
CA LYS A 192 27.06 15.57 15.74
C LYS A 192 27.93 16.79 15.43
N LEU A 193 27.69 17.45 14.28
CA LEU A 193 28.36 18.71 13.94
C LEU A 193 28.03 19.81 14.95
N ALA A 194 26.75 19.96 15.30
CA ALA A 194 26.30 20.94 16.28
C ALA A 194 26.99 20.73 17.64
N CYS A 195 27.01 19.50 18.17
CA CYS A 195 27.71 19.16 19.40
C CYS A 195 29.20 19.47 19.35
N ALA A 196 29.87 19.15 18.23
CA ALA A 196 31.30 19.41 18.06
C ALA A 196 31.62 20.91 17.98
N VAL A 197 30.77 21.70 17.31
CA VAL A 197 30.90 23.16 17.22
C VAL A 197 30.71 23.80 18.59
N THR A 198 29.64 23.45 19.31
CA THR A 198 29.30 24.08 20.60
C THR A 198 30.09 23.52 21.78
N GLY A 199 30.64 22.31 21.67
CA GLY A 199 31.31 21.62 22.78
C GLY A 199 30.33 21.15 23.86
N SER A 200 29.06 20.90 23.51
CA SER A 200 28.00 20.49 24.45
C SER A 200 27.18 19.33 23.90
N ASP A 201 26.62 18.51 24.78
CA ASP A 201 25.80 17.35 24.37
C ASP A 201 24.46 17.73 23.72
N LEU A 202 23.95 18.95 23.89
CA LEU A 202 22.71 19.42 23.26
C LEU A 202 21.50 18.46 23.44
N ASP A 203 21.39 17.82 24.60
CA ASP A 203 20.36 16.80 24.90
C ASP A 203 18.93 17.24 24.55
N ASP A 204 18.66 18.53 24.68
CA ASP A 204 17.35 19.10 24.40
C ASP A 204 16.91 18.95 22.95
N LEU A 205 17.84 18.73 22.01
CA LEU A 205 17.58 18.56 20.58
C LEU A 205 17.33 17.10 20.17
N LEU A 206 17.58 16.11 21.05
CA LEU A 206 17.54 14.69 20.71
C LEU A 206 16.14 14.20 20.29
N ASP A 207 15.07 14.89 20.70
CA ASP A 207 13.72 14.59 20.22
C ASP A 207 13.56 14.90 18.72
N LEU A 208 14.12 16.01 18.22
CA LEU A 208 14.15 16.35 16.80
C LEU A 208 15.04 15.38 16.02
N VAL A 209 16.21 15.00 16.57
CA VAL A 209 17.15 14.05 15.95
C VAL A 209 16.50 12.68 15.78
N MET A 210 15.80 12.20 16.81
CA MET A 210 15.03 10.97 16.74
C MET A 210 13.94 11.04 15.66
N ILE A 211 13.22 12.17 15.54
CA ILE A 211 12.14 12.29 14.56
C ILE A 211 12.67 12.13 13.13
N GLY A 212 13.75 12.83 12.76
CA GLY A 212 14.36 12.68 11.43
C GLY A 212 14.90 11.27 11.21
N THR A 213 15.61 10.71 12.20
CA THR A 213 16.17 9.33 12.12
C THR A 213 15.08 8.28 11.86
N ILE A 214 13.94 8.38 12.55
CA ILE A 214 12.81 7.47 12.34
C ILE A 214 12.11 7.75 11.00
N ALA A 215 11.96 9.02 10.63
CA ALA A 215 11.26 9.41 9.41
C ALA A 215 11.99 8.94 8.13
N ASP A 216 13.31 8.89 8.19
CA ASP A 216 14.17 8.41 7.11
C ASP A 216 14.36 6.87 7.11
N LEU A 217 13.68 6.18 8.02
CA LEU A 217 13.69 4.71 8.12
C LEU A 217 15.10 4.14 8.32
N MET A 218 15.97 4.86 9.04
CA MET A 218 17.31 4.38 9.33
C MET A 218 17.29 3.11 10.18
N PRO A 219 18.24 2.17 9.99
CA PRO A 219 18.38 1.00 10.83
C PRO A 219 18.53 1.39 12.30
N LEU A 220 17.68 0.82 13.15
CA LEU A 220 17.71 1.07 14.59
C LEU A 220 18.63 0.06 15.27
N ASP A 221 19.91 0.40 15.33
CA ASP A 221 20.95 -0.30 16.07
C ASP A 221 22.01 0.75 16.50
N ASP A 222 22.94 0.35 17.36
CA ASP A 222 24.05 1.18 17.86
C ASP A 222 23.61 2.62 18.20
N GLU A 223 24.24 3.65 17.61
CA GLU A 223 23.92 5.06 17.83
C GLU A 223 22.47 5.43 17.51
N ASN A 224 21.88 4.88 16.45
CA ASN A 224 20.51 5.23 16.09
C ASN A 224 19.52 4.73 17.15
N GLN A 225 19.75 3.53 17.71
CA GLN A 225 18.92 3.05 18.80
C GLN A 225 19.10 3.91 20.05
N ALA A 226 20.33 4.34 20.36
CA ALA A 226 20.59 5.26 21.47
C ALA A 226 19.90 6.62 21.26
N ILE A 227 19.98 7.19 20.05
CA ILE A 227 19.28 8.42 19.67
C ILE A 227 17.78 8.27 19.86
N VAL A 228 17.19 7.15 19.45
CA VAL A 228 15.76 6.87 19.64
C VAL A 228 15.39 6.77 21.12
N ASN A 229 16.15 6.00 21.92
CA ASN A 229 15.89 5.87 23.35
C ASN A 229 15.96 7.22 24.08
N LEU A 230 17.01 7.99 23.81
CA LEU A 230 17.23 9.31 24.40
C LEU A 230 16.19 10.33 23.91
N GLY A 231 15.87 10.31 22.61
CA GLY A 231 14.87 11.18 22.00
C GLY A 231 13.46 10.92 22.52
N LEU A 232 13.05 9.66 22.70
CA LEU A 232 11.76 9.32 23.31
C LEU A 232 11.69 9.79 24.76
N LYS A 233 12.80 9.71 25.50
CA LYS A 233 12.91 10.22 26.87
C LYS A 233 12.82 11.75 26.90
N GLN A 234 13.51 12.44 26.00
CA GLN A 234 13.51 13.89 25.87
C GLN A 234 12.12 14.41 25.44
N MET A 235 11.49 13.76 24.47
CA MET A 235 10.22 14.19 23.88
C MET A 235 9.07 14.24 24.90
N LYS A 236 9.11 13.41 25.95
CA LYS A 236 8.15 13.47 27.08
C LYS A 236 8.16 14.82 27.80
N ASN A 237 9.31 15.50 27.80
CA ASN A 237 9.53 16.79 28.43
C ASN A 237 10.09 17.82 27.44
N THR A 238 9.68 17.73 26.17
CA THR A 238 10.22 18.58 25.10
C THR A 238 10.11 20.06 25.45
N LYS A 239 11.18 20.81 25.14
CA LYS A 239 11.24 22.26 25.33
C LYS A 239 10.65 23.03 24.15
N PHE A 240 10.34 22.36 23.04
CA PHE A 240 9.92 23.03 21.80
C PHE A 240 8.39 23.18 21.73
N PRO A 241 7.87 24.42 21.75
CA PRO A 241 6.43 24.65 21.68
C PRO A 241 5.75 23.98 20.49
N GLY A 242 6.38 24.04 19.30
CA GLY A 242 5.87 23.40 18.10
C GLY A 242 5.73 21.89 18.22
N LEU A 243 6.72 21.22 18.82
CA LEU A 243 6.65 19.77 19.03
C LEU A 243 5.56 19.41 20.06
N ARG A 244 5.39 20.18 21.12
CA ARG A 244 4.27 19.99 22.07
C ARG A 244 2.92 20.07 21.37
N LYS A 245 2.71 21.08 20.52
CA LYS A 245 1.46 21.25 19.76
C LYS A 245 1.26 20.11 18.76
N LEU A 246 2.33 19.68 18.08
CA LEU A 246 2.28 18.55 17.15
C LEU A 246 1.93 17.22 17.85
N MET A 247 2.46 16.99 19.05
CA MET A 247 2.06 15.84 19.86
C MET A 247 0.58 15.90 20.26
N GLN A 248 0.11 17.08 20.70
CA GLN A 248 -1.28 17.30 21.10
C GLN A 248 -2.26 17.06 19.94
N SER A 249 -1.96 17.58 18.75
CA SER A 249 -2.81 17.42 17.55
C SER A 249 -2.78 15.99 16.98
N SER A 250 -1.81 15.18 17.38
CA SER A 250 -1.61 13.82 16.85
C SER A 250 -2.36 12.74 17.61
N HIS A 251 -3.00 13.08 18.74
CA HIS A 251 -3.80 12.14 19.54
C HIS A 251 -3.05 10.80 19.76
N LEU A 252 -1.85 10.91 20.34
CA LEU A 252 -0.99 9.76 20.58
C LEU A 252 -1.57 8.89 21.71
N ASP A 253 -1.78 7.61 21.44
CA ASP A 253 -2.16 6.62 22.45
C ASP A 253 -0.95 6.24 23.32
N GLN A 254 0.21 6.17 22.68
CA GLN A 254 1.52 5.91 23.28
C GLN A 254 2.58 6.73 22.58
N LEU A 255 3.63 7.11 23.31
CA LEU A 255 4.82 7.75 22.75
C LEU A 255 5.90 6.69 22.55
N ASN A 256 6.03 6.22 21.32
CA ASN A 256 7.00 5.22 20.88
C ASN A 256 7.36 5.49 19.40
N GLU A 257 8.30 4.72 18.86
CA GLU A 257 8.84 4.87 17.50
C GLU A 257 7.74 4.80 16.44
N THR A 258 6.76 3.92 16.66
CA THR A 258 5.57 3.77 15.82
C THR A 258 4.76 5.06 15.72
N ALA A 259 4.50 5.68 16.86
CA ALA A 259 3.77 6.94 16.92
C ALA A 259 4.56 8.04 16.18
N ILE A 260 5.89 8.04 16.29
CA ILE A 260 6.72 8.97 15.53
C ILE A 260 6.58 8.71 14.03
N ALA A 261 6.80 7.47 13.57
CA ALA A 261 6.78 7.09 12.16
C ALA A 261 5.42 7.31 11.47
N PHE A 262 4.30 7.07 12.18
CA PHE A 262 2.96 7.05 11.57
C PHE A 262 2.06 8.23 11.94
N LYS A 263 2.33 8.95 13.04
CA LYS A 263 1.50 10.09 13.48
C LYS A 263 2.24 11.43 13.44
N ILE A 264 3.53 11.48 13.79
CA ILE A 264 4.31 12.73 13.85
C ILE A 264 5.03 13.04 12.53
N ALA A 265 5.95 12.17 12.10
CA ALA A 265 6.75 12.36 10.89
C ALA A 265 5.88 12.60 9.63
N PRO A 266 4.75 11.91 9.41
CA PRO A 266 3.91 12.16 8.24
C PRO A 266 3.31 13.56 8.19
N LYS A 267 3.08 14.22 9.33
CA LYS A 267 2.57 15.60 9.37
C LYS A 267 3.63 16.59 8.93
N ILE A 268 4.85 16.44 9.44
CA ILE A 268 6.02 17.23 9.02
C ILE A 268 6.27 17.03 7.51
N ASN A 269 6.33 15.77 7.07
CA ASN A 269 6.53 15.40 5.66
C ASN A 269 5.43 15.90 4.72
N SER A 270 4.20 16.10 5.22
CA SER A 270 3.09 16.59 4.38
C SER A 270 3.35 18.01 3.89
N SER A 271 4.02 18.84 4.69
CA SER A 271 4.40 20.20 4.31
C SER A 271 5.36 20.20 3.12
N GLY A 272 6.41 19.37 3.12
CA GLY A 272 7.31 19.21 1.97
C GLY A 272 6.63 18.67 0.72
N ARG A 273 5.73 17.71 0.87
CA ARG A 273 4.94 17.16 -0.25
C ARG A 273 3.95 18.15 -0.87
N LEU A 274 3.66 19.26 -0.21
CA LEU A 274 2.74 20.30 -0.68
C LEU A 274 3.46 21.65 -0.87
N GLY A 275 4.79 21.68 -0.89
CA GLY A 275 5.58 22.88 -1.18
C GLY A 275 5.55 23.92 -0.05
N LYS A 276 5.27 23.50 1.18
CA LYS A 276 5.18 24.34 2.38
C LYS A 276 6.20 23.94 3.46
N ALA A 277 7.32 23.35 3.08
CA ALA A 277 8.32 22.85 4.04
C ALA A 277 8.86 23.94 4.99
N HIS A 278 8.92 25.22 4.56
CA HIS A 278 9.27 26.34 5.43
C HIS A 278 8.37 26.47 6.66
N ASP A 279 7.06 26.17 6.55
CA ASP A 279 6.14 26.21 7.69
C ASP A 279 6.51 25.15 8.75
N ALA A 280 6.97 23.97 8.31
CA ALA A 280 7.40 22.91 9.21
C ALA A 280 8.72 23.25 9.92
N VAL A 281 9.70 23.82 9.23
CA VAL A 281 10.94 24.30 9.88
C VAL A 281 10.63 25.40 10.89
N ARG A 282 9.78 26.37 10.53
CA ARG A 282 9.36 27.43 11.47
C ARG A 282 8.63 26.88 12.68
N LEU A 283 7.79 25.87 12.49
CA LEU A 283 7.09 25.22 13.61
C LEU A 283 8.08 24.64 14.62
N LEU A 284 9.15 23.99 14.15
CA LEU A 284 10.14 23.35 15.01
C LEU A 284 11.18 24.31 15.60
N THR A 285 11.34 25.51 15.02
CA THR A 285 12.36 26.48 15.40
C THR A 285 11.83 27.72 16.14
N SER A 286 10.54 28.01 16.05
CA SER A 286 9.93 29.17 16.73
C SER A 286 9.69 28.90 18.22
N ASP A 287 9.96 29.93 19.03
CA ASP A 287 9.63 29.98 20.46
C ASP A 287 8.41 30.89 20.73
N ASP A 288 7.82 31.50 19.69
CA ASP A 288 6.63 32.35 19.79
C ASP A 288 5.35 31.48 19.75
N GLU A 289 4.64 31.37 20.87
CA GLU A 289 3.44 30.54 21.00
C GLU A 289 2.31 30.95 20.02
N GLY A 290 2.24 32.23 19.61
CA GLY A 290 1.24 32.72 18.66
C GLY A 290 1.53 32.32 17.22
N GLU A 291 2.79 32.38 16.80
CA GLU A 291 3.28 31.85 15.54
C GLU A 291 3.12 30.34 15.49
N VAL A 292 3.55 29.63 16.54
CA VAL A 292 3.43 28.18 16.67
C VAL A 292 1.98 27.71 16.55
N SER A 293 1.03 28.42 17.17
CA SER A 293 -0.39 28.08 17.08
C SER A 293 -0.94 28.21 15.65
N ARG A 294 -0.48 29.20 14.88
CA ARG A 294 -0.85 29.33 13.45
C ARG A 294 -0.18 28.28 12.58
N LEU A 295 1.09 27.98 12.85
CA LEU A 295 1.86 27.01 12.07
C LEU A 295 1.34 25.58 12.26
N ILE A 296 0.93 25.20 13.46
CA ILE A 296 0.36 23.86 13.67
C ILE A 296 -0.94 23.69 12.87
N GLU A 297 -1.81 24.70 12.80
CA GLU A 297 -3.02 24.67 11.97
C GLU A 297 -2.67 24.50 10.48
N ALA A 298 -1.65 25.22 10.00
CA ALA A 298 -1.18 25.10 8.61
C ALA A 298 -0.61 23.71 8.29
N VAL A 299 0.12 23.11 9.23
CA VAL A 299 0.67 21.74 9.10
C VAL A 299 -0.45 20.70 9.12
N GLU A 300 -1.44 20.82 10.01
CA GLU A 300 -2.62 19.92 10.02
C GLU A 300 -3.45 20.04 8.74
N ALA A 301 -3.67 21.27 8.26
CA ALA A 301 -4.37 21.50 7.01
C ALA A 301 -3.63 20.87 5.82
N SER A 302 -2.31 21.01 5.79
CA SER A 302 -1.45 20.38 4.78
C SER A 302 -1.51 18.85 4.87
N HIS A 303 -1.50 18.28 6.08
CA HIS A 303 -1.63 16.85 6.28
C HIS A 303 -2.98 16.29 5.82
N THR A 304 -4.07 17.01 6.11
CA THR A 304 -5.43 16.65 5.69
C THR A 304 -5.58 16.75 4.18
N LEU A 305 -5.19 17.88 3.59
CA LEU A 305 -5.20 18.06 2.13
C LEU A 305 -4.38 16.97 1.41
N ARG A 306 -3.20 16.63 1.94
CA ARG A 306 -2.38 15.54 1.38
C ARG A 306 -3.10 14.18 1.46
N LYS A 307 -3.86 13.90 2.53
CA LYS A 307 -4.69 12.68 2.63
C LYS A 307 -5.78 12.66 1.56
N ASP A 308 -6.54 13.75 1.44
CA ASP A 308 -7.66 13.87 0.49
C ASP A 308 -7.17 13.73 -0.95
N LEU A 309 -6.12 14.48 -1.33
CA LEU A 309 -5.50 14.37 -2.66
C LEU A 309 -4.99 12.96 -2.96
N THR A 310 -4.52 12.22 -1.95
CA THR A 310 -4.09 10.82 -2.12
C THR A 310 -5.27 9.92 -2.41
N GLU A 311 -6.38 10.09 -1.71
CA GLU A 311 -7.59 9.30 -1.90
C GLU A 311 -8.19 9.57 -3.28
N ASP A 312 -8.33 10.83 -3.68
CA ASP A 312 -8.84 11.23 -4.99
C ASP A 312 -7.96 10.69 -6.13
N SER A 313 -6.64 10.89 -6.01
CA SER A 313 -5.67 10.40 -7.00
C SER A 313 -5.68 8.88 -7.10
N TYR A 314 -5.80 8.20 -5.95
CA TYR A 314 -5.89 6.74 -5.88
C TYR A 314 -7.13 6.24 -6.60
N LEU A 315 -8.32 6.79 -6.30
CA LEU A 315 -9.57 6.39 -6.96
C LEU A 315 -9.54 6.67 -8.46
N ALA A 316 -8.92 7.79 -8.89
CA ALA A 316 -8.75 8.11 -10.29
C ALA A 316 -7.85 7.09 -11.02
N CYS A 317 -6.73 6.72 -10.41
CA CYS A 317 -5.79 5.77 -10.98
C CYS A 317 -6.33 4.33 -10.92
N GLU A 318 -7.05 3.96 -9.86
CA GLU A 318 -7.64 2.63 -9.67
C GLU A 318 -8.62 2.27 -10.80
N ARG A 319 -9.41 3.24 -11.30
CA ARG A 319 -10.30 3.04 -12.44
C ARG A 319 -9.58 2.74 -13.76
N LEU A 320 -8.29 3.04 -13.84
CA LEU A 320 -7.46 2.82 -15.04
C LEU A 320 -6.67 1.51 -14.98
N VAL A 321 -6.74 0.79 -13.85
CA VAL A 321 -6.04 -0.49 -13.67
C VAL A 321 -6.59 -1.53 -14.63
N ASP A 322 -5.67 -2.21 -15.32
CA ASP A 322 -5.99 -3.34 -16.19
C ASP A 322 -5.41 -4.63 -15.55
N PRO A 323 -6.27 -5.49 -14.98
CA PRO A 323 -5.86 -6.74 -14.36
C PRO A 323 -5.15 -7.73 -15.29
N THR A 324 -5.17 -7.51 -16.61
CA THR A 324 -4.46 -8.37 -17.58
C THR A 324 -3.00 -7.96 -17.81
N LYS A 325 -2.60 -6.73 -17.42
CA LYS A 325 -1.24 -6.23 -17.65
C LYS A 325 -0.32 -6.53 -16.47
N SER A 326 0.93 -6.88 -16.73
CA SER A 326 1.92 -7.12 -15.67
C SER A 326 2.44 -5.81 -15.06
N VAL A 327 2.58 -4.76 -15.88
CA VAL A 327 2.95 -3.41 -15.44
C VAL A 327 1.77 -2.47 -15.68
N GLN A 328 1.34 -1.78 -14.63
CA GLN A 328 0.27 -0.78 -14.67
C GLN A 328 0.85 0.58 -15.05
N VAL A 329 0.47 1.08 -16.23
CA VAL A 329 0.84 2.44 -16.68
C VAL A 329 -0.40 3.32 -16.64
N LEU A 330 -0.51 4.11 -15.57
CA LEU A 330 -1.70 4.87 -15.20
C LEU A 330 -1.44 6.36 -15.40
N ALA A 331 -1.91 6.90 -16.52
CA ALA A 331 -1.79 8.32 -16.83
C ALA A 331 -3.13 9.03 -16.64
N ALA A 332 -3.14 10.11 -15.86
CA ALA A 332 -4.31 10.95 -15.66
C ALA A 332 -3.90 12.43 -15.55
N ARG A 333 -4.87 13.33 -15.74
CA ARG A 333 -4.69 14.77 -15.55
C ARG A 333 -5.15 15.18 -14.16
N GLY A 334 -4.61 16.29 -13.64
CA GLY A 334 -5.00 16.85 -12.34
C GLY A 334 -4.51 16.04 -11.14
N LEU A 335 -3.53 15.15 -11.33
CA LEU A 335 -2.88 14.46 -10.22
C LEU A 335 -1.82 15.37 -9.60
N HIS A 336 -1.76 15.43 -8.28
CA HIS A 336 -0.76 16.25 -7.61
C HIS A 336 0.63 15.57 -7.62
N GLU A 337 1.66 16.25 -8.11
CA GLU A 337 3.03 15.69 -8.27
C GLU A 337 3.63 15.20 -6.93
N GLY A 338 3.28 15.83 -5.81
CA GLY A 338 3.74 15.40 -4.47
C GLY A 338 3.12 14.07 -3.99
N ILE A 339 2.11 13.57 -4.72
CA ILE A 339 1.21 12.47 -4.32
C ILE A 339 1.34 11.26 -5.25
N ILE A 340 1.70 11.45 -6.53
CA ILE A 340 1.77 10.35 -7.52
C ILE A 340 2.60 9.15 -7.05
N GLY A 341 3.69 9.38 -6.30
CA GLY A 341 4.51 8.29 -5.74
C GLY A 341 3.80 7.48 -4.64
N ILE A 342 2.97 8.13 -3.81
CA ILE A 342 2.15 7.44 -2.80
C ILE A 342 1.05 6.63 -3.50
N CYS A 343 0.44 7.20 -4.53
CA CYS A 343 -0.57 6.52 -5.33
C CYS A 343 0.00 5.28 -6.02
N ALA A 344 1.15 5.41 -6.69
CA ALA A 344 1.83 4.29 -7.34
C ALA A 344 2.15 3.16 -6.35
N GLN A 345 2.62 3.49 -5.14
CA GLN A 345 2.90 2.50 -4.10
C GLN A 345 1.62 1.75 -3.68
N LYS A 346 0.53 2.46 -3.38
CA LYS A 346 -0.73 1.85 -2.97
C LYS A 346 -1.30 0.91 -4.02
N ILE A 347 -1.20 1.28 -5.30
CA ILE A 347 -1.69 0.44 -6.40
C ILE A 347 -0.77 -0.77 -6.60
N ALA A 348 0.55 -0.58 -6.54
CA ALA A 348 1.50 -1.68 -6.61
C ALA A 348 1.27 -2.71 -5.49
N GLU A 349 1.01 -2.26 -4.27
CA GLU A 349 0.67 -3.10 -3.11
C GLU A 349 -0.72 -3.76 -3.23
N LYS A 350 -1.74 -3.06 -3.71
CA LYS A 350 -3.08 -3.66 -3.82
C LYS A 350 -3.13 -4.72 -4.91
N TYR A 351 -2.56 -4.43 -6.08
CA TYR A 351 -2.68 -5.27 -7.26
C TYR A 351 -1.49 -6.20 -7.48
N GLN A 352 -0.43 -6.09 -6.66
CA GLN A 352 0.80 -6.88 -6.76
C GLN A 352 1.42 -6.80 -8.16
N LYS A 353 1.50 -5.58 -8.67
CA LYS A 353 1.99 -5.27 -10.01
C LYS A 353 2.81 -4.01 -10.00
N THR A 354 3.97 -4.07 -10.65
CA THR A 354 4.79 -2.87 -10.86
C THR A 354 3.94 -1.78 -11.50
N THR A 355 3.94 -0.60 -10.90
CA THR A 355 2.99 0.46 -11.24
C THR A 355 3.71 1.77 -11.46
N VAL A 356 3.37 2.45 -12.56
CA VAL A 356 3.74 3.84 -12.80
C VAL A 356 2.48 4.70 -12.86
N VAL A 357 2.46 5.76 -12.06
CA VAL A 357 1.41 6.79 -12.07
C VAL A 357 2.01 8.06 -12.67
N ILE A 358 1.32 8.63 -13.67
CA ILE A 358 1.79 9.78 -14.46
C ILE A 358 0.74 10.89 -14.40
N ASN A 359 1.12 12.07 -13.90
CA ASN A 359 0.35 13.29 -14.09
C ASN A 359 0.68 13.89 -15.46
N VAL A 360 -0.33 14.20 -16.26
CA VAL A 360 -0.16 14.82 -17.59
C VAL A 360 -0.64 16.27 -17.56
N GLU A 361 0.26 17.20 -17.85
CA GLU A 361 0.01 18.64 -17.85
C GLU A 361 0.86 19.32 -18.94
N ASP A 362 0.27 20.25 -19.70
CA ASP A 362 0.94 21.01 -20.77
C ASP A 362 1.77 20.17 -21.77
N GLY A 363 1.26 18.99 -22.14
CA GLY A 363 1.93 18.09 -23.09
C GLY A 363 3.12 17.30 -22.50
N VAL A 364 3.34 17.39 -21.18
CA VAL A 364 4.39 16.69 -20.45
C VAL A 364 3.78 15.81 -19.36
N GLY A 365 4.22 14.55 -19.32
CA GLY A 365 3.89 13.59 -18.27
C GLY A 365 4.99 13.50 -17.24
N LYS A 366 4.71 13.81 -15.97
CA LYS A 366 5.62 13.54 -14.84
C LYS A 366 5.12 12.32 -14.06
N GLY A 367 5.98 11.32 -13.91
CA GLY A 367 5.60 10.02 -13.38
C GLY A 367 6.43 9.54 -12.20
N SER A 368 5.83 8.67 -11.40
CA SER A 368 6.51 7.91 -10.36
C SER A 368 6.18 6.44 -10.49
N MET A 369 7.23 5.61 -10.53
CA MET A 369 7.16 4.17 -10.69
C MET A 369 7.53 3.46 -9.38
N ARG A 370 6.85 2.36 -9.07
CA ARG A 370 7.08 1.49 -7.91
C ARG A 370 7.09 0.04 -8.34
N ALA A 371 8.11 -0.69 -7.90
CA ALA A 371 8.23 -2.12 -8.14
C ALA A 371 7.14 -2.89 -7.40
N SER A 372 6.79 -4.07 -7.91
CA SER A 372 6.15 -5.12 -7.14
C SER A 372 7.09 -6.32 -7.06
N GLY A 373 7.24 -6.89 -5.86
CA GLY A 373 8.18 -7.99 -5.62
C GLY A 373 9.61 -7.63 -5.97
N GLU A 374 10.26 -8.51 -6.75
CA GLU A 374 11.68 -8.39 -7.11
C GLU A 374 11.92 -7.62 -8.42
N ASP A 375 10.88 -7.01 -9.01
CA ASP A 375 11.02 -6.20 -10.21
C ASP A 375 12.02 -5.04 -10.00
N ASN A 376 12.84 -4.78 -11.02
CA ASN A 376 13.74 -3.63 -11.04
C ASN A 376 13.18 -2.54 -11.96
N VAL A 377 12.59 -1.49 -11.37
CA VAL A 377 11.97 -0.40 -12.14
C VAL A 377 12.99 0.41 -12.93
N LEU A 378 14.23 0.53 -12.46
CA LEU A 378 15.26 1.26 -13.18
C LEU A 378 15.62 0.54 -14.48
N SER A 379 15.80 -0.78 -14.42
CA SER A 379 16.03 -1.61 -15.61
C SER A 379 14.84 -1.59 -16.59
N LEU A 380 13.61 -1.54 -16.08
CA LEU A 380 12.42 -1.38 -16.93
C LEU A 380 12.41 -0.02 -17.65
N LEU A 381 12.81 1.05 -16.95
CA LEU A 381 12.90 2.39 -17.53
C LEU A 381 14.07 2.52 -18.53
N ASP A 382 15.21 1.86 -18.28
CA ASP A 382 16.34 1.82 -19.21
C ASP A 382 15.92 1.26 -20.58
N GLY A 383 15.06 0.22 -20.58
CA GLY A 383 14.50 -0.38 -21.80
C GLY A 383 13.54 0.50 -22.60
N VAL A 384 13.13 1.66 -22.06
CA VAL A 384 12.28 2.65 -22.72
C VAL A 384 12.87 4.06 -22.65
N SER A 385 14.17 4.17 -22.40
CA SER A 385 14.88 5.44 -22.22
C SER A 385 14.77 6.38 -23.43
N ASP A 386 14.60 5.83 -24.64
CA ASP A 386 14.37 6.58 -25.88
C ASP A 386 13.06 7.40 -25.88
N LEU A 387 12.10 7.04 -25.03
CA LEU A 387 10.81 7.72 -24.91
C LEU A 387 10.80 8.80 -23.82
N LEU A 388 11.79 8.79 -22.92
CA LEU A 388 11.81 9.58 -21.69
C LEU A 388 12.65 10.85 -21.87
N VAL A 389 12.15 11.97 -21.34
CA VAL A 389 12.90 13.24 -21.26
C VAL A 389 13.94 13.18 -20.14
N LYS A 390 13.56 12.60 -19.00
CA LYS A 390 14.40 12.43 -17.82
C LYS A 390 13.87 11.24 -17.01
N TYR A 391 14.76 10.46 -16.41
CA TYR A 391 14.37 9.47 -15.41
C TYR A 391 15.52 9.16 -14.47
N GLY A 392 15.22 8.56 -13.32
CA GLY A 392 16.21 8.15 -12.35
C GLY A 392 15.59 7.63 -11.06
N GLY A 393 16.39 6.91 -10.28
CA GLY A 393 15.95 6.31 -9.02
C GLY A 393 16.78 5.11 -8.63
N HIS A 394 16.10 4.10 -8.06
CA HIS A 394 16.66 2.84 -7.58
C HIS A 394 15.77 1.68 -8.04
N SER A 395 16.14 0.45 -7.74
CA SER A 395 15.44 -0.76 -8.20
C SER A 395 13.95 -0.81 -7.79
N GLN A 396 13.58 -0.24 -6.64
CA GLN A 396 12.21 -0.29 -6.11
C GLN A 396 11.36 0.96 -6.42
N ALA A 397 11.99 2.07 -6.77
CA ALA A 397 11.31 3.34 -7.01
C ALA A 397 12.08 4.24 -7.97
N ALA A 398 11.38 4.84 -8.93
CA ALA A 398 11.97 5.79 -9.87
C ALA A 398 10.99 6.92 -10.24
N GLY A 399 11.55 8.08 -10.59
CA GLY A 399 10.84 9.19 -11.21
C GLY A 399 11.11 9.21 -12.72
N LEU A 400 10.14 9.68 -13.50
CA LEU A 400 10.29 9.85 -14.94
C LEU A 400 9.58 11.11 -15.45
N THR A 401 9.99 11.59 -16.61
CA THR A 401 9.35 12.63 -17.40
C THR A 401 9.25 12.14 -18.83
N VAL A 402 8.08 12.27 -19.46
CA VAL A 402 7.78 11.75 -20.80
C VAL A 402 6.91 12.76 -21.56
N SER A 403 7.05 12.87 -22.87
CA SER A 403 6.11 13.67 -23.67
C SER A 403 4.75 12.98 -23.75
N GLU A 404 3.66 13.74 -23.69
CA GLU A 404 2.29 13.21 -23.84
C GLU A 404 2.14 12.39 -25.14
N ALA A 405 2.83 12.80 -26.22
CA ALA A 405 2.84 12.07 -27.49
C ALA A 405 3.44 10.66 -27.41
N ASN A 406 4.38 10.43 -26.47
CA ASN A 406 5.04 9.15 -26.28
C ASN A 406 4.30 8.21 -25.32
N LEU A 407 3.26 8.69 -24.61
CA LEU A 407 2.53 7.89 -23.62
C LEU A 407 1.90 6.60 -24.18
N PRO A 408 1.27 6.58 -25.37
CA PRO A 408 0.72 5.34 -25.92
C PRO A 408 1.79 4.26 -26.13
N GLU A 409 2.96 4.66 -26.63
CA GLU A 409 4.08 3.75 -26.89
C GLU A 409 4.75 3.31 -25.59
N LEU A 410 4.93 4.22 -24.63
CA LEU A 410 5.41 3.89 -23.29
C LEU A 410 4.52 2.84 -22.62
N LYS A 411 3.19 3.04 -22.66
CA LYS A 411 2.21 2.10 -22.13
C LYS A 411 2.32 0.74 -22.81
N ARG A 412 2.45 0.71 -24.14
CA ARG A 412 2.60 -0.54 -24.90
C ARG A 412 3.87 -1.31 -24.51
N ARG A 413 5.02 -0.64 -24.44
CA ARG A 413 6.32 -1.29 -24.13
C ARG A 413 6.38 -1.77 -22.69
N LEU A 414 6.00 -0.93 -21.72
CA LEU A 414 6.09 -1.29 -20.30
C LEU A 414 5.05 -2.34 -19.90
N SER A 415 3.81 -2.25 -20.37
CA SER A 415 2.77 -3.21 -19.99
C SER A 415 3.06 -4.65 -20.43
N GLY A 416 3.95 -4.86 -21.40
CA GLY A 416 4.45 -6.17 -21.83
C GLY A 416 5.81 -6.58 -21.24
N ALA A 417 6.48 -5.70 -20.48
CA ALA A 417 7.85 -5.88 -20.01
C ALA A 417 7.98 -6.46 -18.59
N GLY A 418 6.88 -6.58 -17.84
CA GLY A 418 6.87 -7.17 -16.49
C GLY A 418 6.23 -8.57 -16.43
N GLY A 419 6.32 -9.21 -15.26
CA GLY A 419 5.62 -10.47 -14.98
C GLY A 419 6.46 -11.74 -15.06
N ALA A 420 7.79 -11.63 -14.99
CA ALA A 420 8.67 -12.80 -14.81
C ALA A 420 8.78 -13.26 -13.35
N GLY A 421 8.34 -12.45 -12.38
CA GLY A 421 8.40 -12.76 -10.95
C GLY A 421 7.17 -13.54 -10.47
N GLY A 422 7.39 -14.52 -9.59
CA GLY A 422 6.32 -15.16 -8.82
C GLY A 422 5.63 -14.19 -7.85
N PRO A 423 4.63 -14.66 -7.06
CA PRO A 423 4.03 -13.82 -6.04
C PRO A 423 5.10 -13.28 -5.08
N PRO A 424 5.00 -12.02 -4.64
CA PRO A 424 6.00 -11.43 -3.77
C PRO A 424 6.13 -12.23 -2.48
N ARG A 425 7.34 -12.22 -1.91
CA ARG A 425 7.62 -12.91 -0.66
C ARG A 425 7.08 -12.11 0.52
N LEU A 426 6.31 -12.76 1.38
CA LEU A 426 5.95 -12.27 2.71
C LEU A 426 6.62 -13.16 3.75
N GLU A 427 7.61 -12.60 4.43
CA GLU A 427 8.20 -13.25 5.59
C GLU A 427 7.32 -13.04 6.81
N TYR A 428 7.11 -14.12 7.57
CA TYR A 428 6.50 -14.06 8.89
C TYR A 428 7.46 -14.59 9.95
N ASP A 429 7.35 -14.06 11.16
CA ASP A 429 8.29 -14.37 12.24
C ASP A 429 8.21 -15.83 12.68
N MET A 430 7.00 -16.34 12.90
CA MET A 430 6.75 -17.73 13.33
C MET A 430 5.29 -18.13 13.17
N ALA A 431 4.99 -19.43 13.23
CA ALA A 431 3.63 -19.92 13.38
C ALA A 431 3.25 -20.03 14.86
N VAL A 432 2.01 -19.70 15.22
CA VAL A 432 1.51 -19.83 16.60
C VAL A 432 0.08 -20.36 16.59
N LYS A 433 -0.32 -21.05 17.66
CA LYS A 433 -1.74 -21.32 17.93
C LYS A 433 -2.31 -20.15 18.69
N PHE A 434 -3.28 -19.45 18.12
CA PHE A 434 -3.88 -18.30 18.79
C PHE A 434 -4.35 -18.64 20.22
N SER A 435 -4.99 -19.81 20.42
CA SER A 435 -5.42 -20.24 21.76
C SER A 435 -4.32 -20.31 22.82
N SER A 436 -3.06 -20.49 22.40
CA SER A 436 -1.89 -20.52 23.29
C SER A 436 -1.32 -19.14 23.62
N VAL A 437 -1.59 -18.11 22.81
CA VAL A 437 -1.02 -16.78 23.02
C VAL A 437 -1.74 -16.04 24.15
N SER A 438 -0.97 -15.47 25.07
CA SER A 438 -1.49 -14.74 26.23
C SER A 438 -1.52 -13.22 26.00
N LEU A 439 -2.47 -12.54 26.65
CA LEU A 439 -2.58 -11.08 26.59
C LEU A 439 -1.30 -10.38 27.10
N PRO A 440 -0.63 -10.85 28.18
CA PRO A 440 0.67 -10.33 28.60
C PRO A 440 1.74 -10.36 27.51
N THR A 441 1.81 -11.44 26.71
CA THR A 441 2.76 -11.53 25.59
C THR A 441 2.50 -10.45 24.56
N VAL A 442 1.25 -10.29 24.11
CA VAL A 442 0.89 -9.26 23.11
C VAL A 442 1.17 -7.86 23.64
N LYS A 443 0.83 -7.57 24.90
CA LYS A 443 1.17 -6.28 25.54
C LYS A 443 2.67 -6.03 25.62
N ARG A 444 3.46 -7.07 25.89
CA ARG A 444 4.92 -6.96 25.89
C ARG A 444 5.44 -6.62 24.48
N LEU A 445 4.88 -7.22 23.43
CA LEU A 445 5.24 -6.87 22.05
C LEU A 445 4.87 -5.42 21.71
N GLU A 446 3.66 -4.98 22.05
CA GLU A 446 3.23 -3.59 21.83
C GLU A 446 4.10 -2.58 22.59
N LYS A 447 4.49 -2.89 23.84
CA LYS A 447 5.37 -2.03 24.67
C LYS A 447 6.70 -1.73 23.97
N TYR A 448 7.27 -2.69 23.25
CA TYR A 448 8.56 -2.55 22.56
C TYR A 448 8.40 -2.31 21.05
N SER A 449 7.24 -1.80 20.62
CA SER A 449 6.94 -1.50 19.22
C SER A 449 7.11 -2.69 18.26
N PHE A 450 6.96 -3.93 18.75
CA PHE A 450 6.97 -5.14 17.93
C PHE A 450 5.59 -5.48 17.34
N PHE A 451 4.70 -4.49 17.18
CA PHE A 451 3.43 -4.63 16.46
C PHE A 451 3.62 -4.99 14.97
N THR A 452 4.83 -4.79 14.44
CA THR A 452 5.23 -5.25 13.10
C THR A 452 5.46 -6.76 13.04
N ALA A 453 5.57 -7.46 14.18
CA ALA A 453 5.70 -8.90 14.24
C ALA A 453 4.51 -9.57 13.55
N THR A 454 4.81 -10.61 12.79
CA THR A 454 3.83 -11.31 11.97
C THR A 454 3.84 -12.79 12.26
N PHE A 455 2.65 -13.36 12.35
CA PHE A 455 2.45 -14.73 12.75
C PHE A 455 1.61 -15.45 11.70
N LEU A 456 1.93 -16.72 11.47
CA LEU A 456 1.05 -17.63 10.74
C LEU A 456 0.09 -18.32 11.71
N PHE A 457 -1.21 -18.18 11.44
CA PHE A 457 -2.28 -18.93 12.09
C PHE A 457 -2.89 -19.86 11.05
N SER A 458 -2.76 -21.16 11.26
CA SER A 458 -3.24 -22.16 10.30
C SER A 458 -4.60 -22.73 10.71
N ASP A 459 -5.40 -23.08 9.71
CA ASP A 459 -6.65 -23.85 9.86
C ASP A 459 -7.68 -23.22 10.82
N LEU A 460 -7.91 -21.92 10.66
CA LEU A 460 -8.92 -21.17 11.38
C LEU A 460 -10.28 -21.24 10.70
N LEU A 461 -11.34 -21.56 11.44
CA LEU A 461 -12.72 -21.55 10.96
C LEU A 461 -13.30 -20.14 11.03
N VAL A 462 -13.79 -19.61 9.91
CA VAL A 462 -14.57 -18.37 9.88
C VAL A 462 -15.96 -18.64 10.44
N THR A 463 -16.32 -18.01 11.56
CA THR A 463 -17.62 -18.18 12.24
C THR A 463 -18.54 -16.98 12.09
N ALA A 464 -18.00 -15.79 11.78
CA ALA A 464 -18.77 -14.62 11.42
C ALA A 464 -17.95 -13.68 10.52
N LYS A 465 -18.64 -12.86 9.72
CA LYS A 465 -18.03 -11.76 8.96
C LYS A 465 -18.93 -10.52 8.97
N GLN A 466 -18.35 -9.33 8.94
CA GLN A 466 -19.06 -8.06 8.82
C GLN A 466 -18.17 -6.98 8.19
N THR A 467 -18.79 -5.99 7.56
CA THR A 467 -18.10 -4.76 7.12
C THR A 467 -18.06 -3.73 8.26
N MET A 468 -17.02 -2.91 8.31
CA MET A 468 -16.94 -1.75 9.22
C MET A 468 -16.72 -0.47 8.41
N ALA A 469 -17.50 0.57 8.70
CA ALA A 469 -17.44 1.88 8.04
C ALA A 469 -17.44 1.82 6.49
N GLY A 470 -18.04 0.78 5.90
CA GLY A 470 -18.14 0.60 4.45
C GLY A 470 -16.81 0.34 3.71
N LYS A 471 -15.69 0.13 4.42
CA LYS A 471 -14.36 -0.02 3.78
C LYS A 471 -13.40 -1.00 4.46
N HIS A 472 -13.73 -1.51 5.63
CA HIS A 472 -12.92 -2.48 6.36
C HIS A 472 -13.69 -3.80 6.48
N ALA A 473 -12.98 -4.93 6.50
CA ALA A 473 -13.58 -6.23 6.75
C ALA A 473 -13.15 -6.78 8.12
N LYS A 474 -14.11 -7.31 8.86
CA LYS A 474 -13.91 -7.95 10.15
C LYS A 474 -14.51 -9.34 10.13
N PHE A 475 -13.78 -10.27 10.70
CA PHE A 475 -14.15 -11.68 10.84
C PHE A 475 -14.09 -12.07 12.31
N VAL A 476 -14.88 -13.08 12.68
CA VAL A 476 -14.62 -13.89 13.86
C VAL A 476 -14.08 -15.23 13.37
N VAL A 477 -12.90 -15.61 13.86
CA VAL A 477 -12.19 -16.82 13.48
C VAL A 477 -11.95 -17.69 14.70
N SER A 478 -12.04 -19.01 14.53
CA SER A 478 -11.91 -20.00 15.61
C SER A 478 -10.85 -21.04 15.28
N ASP A 479 -9.98 -21.36 16.24
CA ASP A 479 -9.05 -22.50 16.15
C ASP A 479 -9.64 -23.78 16.78
N GLY A 480 -10.94 -23.77 17.10
CA GLY A 480 -11.66 -24.85 17.78
C GLY A 480 -11.60 -24.79 19.30
N ILE A 481 -10.68 -24.00 19.88
CA ILE A 481 -10.55 -23.81 21.33
C ILE A 481 -11.00 -22.40 21.72
N LYS A 482 -10.55 -21.38 20.99
CA LYS A 482 -10.92 -19.97 21.21
C LYS A 482 -11.36 -19.33 19.90
N SER A 483 -12.13 -18.26 20.02
CA SER A 483 -12.48 -17.39 18.89
C SER A 483 -11.97 -15.98 19.11
N VAL A 484 -11.51 -15.34 18.03
CA VAL A 484 -11.04 -13.95 18.04
C VAL A 484 -11.50 -13.17 16.83
N GLU A 485 -11.45 -11.86 16.98
CA GLU A 485 -11.63 -10.93 15.88
C GLU A 485 -10.37 -10.91 15.01
N ALA A 486 -10.59 -10.95 13.70
CA ALA A 486 -9.56 -10.77 12.68
C ALA A 486 -10.00 -9.61 11.77
N VAL A 487 -9.15 -8.59 11.63
CA VAL A 487 -9.50 -7.32 10.98
C VAL A 487 -8.53 -7.02 9.86
N VAL A 488 -9.06 -6.59 8.71
CA VAL A 488 -8.31 -5.97 7.62
C VAL A 488 -8.88 -4.57 7.36
N PHE A 489 -8.01 -3.56 7.34
CA PHE A 489 -8.43 -2.18 7.12
C PHE A 489 -8.31 -1.79 5.64
N ASN A 490 -9.31 -1.07 5.11
CA ASN A 490 -9.31 -0.48 3.76
C ASN A 490 -9.23 -1.53 2.64
N ASP A 491 -9.67 -2.77 2.93
CA ASP A 491 -9.79 -3.85 1.96
C ASP A 491 -11.07 -4.64 2.25
N LEU A 492 -12.02 -4.60 1.31
CA LEU A 492 -13.23 -5.41 1.34
C LEU A 492 -13.08 -6.71 0.53
N SER A 493 -11.97 -6.94 -0.16
CA SER A 493 -11.81 -8.11 -1.02
C SER A 493 -11.99 -9.40 -0.22
N LEU A 494 -11.45 -9.47 0.99
CA LEU A 494 -11.63 -10.63 1.88
C LEU A 494 -13.09 -10.81 2.30
N TYR A 495 -13.85 -9.74 2.52
CA TYR A 495 -15.26 -9.85 2.87
C TYR A 495 -16.07 -10.54 1.77
N TYR A 496 -15.76 -10.23 0.51
CA TYR A 496 -16.42 -10.82 -0.65
C TYR A 496 -15.81 -12.17 -1.10
N ASN A 497 -14.62 -12.54 -0.64
CA ASN A 497 -13.99 -13.82 -0.99
C ASN A 497 -13.98 -14.86 0.14
N LEU A 498 -14.54 -14.54 1.30
CA LEU A 498 -14.69 -15.46 2.42
C LEU A 498 -16.16 -15.56 2.85
N THR A 499 -16.57 -16.74 3.29
CA THR A 499 -17.87 -16.96 3.91
C THR A 499 -17.76 -17.70 5.25
N VAL A 500 -18.86 -17.72 6.01
CA VAL A 500 -18.94 -18.49 7.25
C VAL A 500 -18.82 -19.98 6.90
N GLY A 501 -17.97 -20.69 7.65
CA GLY A 501 -17.65 -22.09 7.41
C GLY A 501 -16.38 -22.33 6.58
N ASP A 502 -15.81 -21.28 5.99
CA ASP A 502 -14.48 -21.38 5.36
C ASP A 502 -13.41 -21.65 6.41
N ARG A 503 -12.42 -22.47 6.03
CA ARG A 503 -11.19 -22.66 6.78
C ARG A 503 -10.07 -21.90 6.10
N VAL A 504 -9.38 -21.08 6.87
CA VAL A 504 -8.37 -20.15 6.38
C VAL A 504 -7.05 -20.31 7.14
N ALA A 505 -5.97 -20.00 6.45
CA ALA A 505 -4.71 -19.64 7.09
C ALA A 505 -4.55 -18.12 6.96
N ILE A 506 -4.07 -17.48 8.03
CA ILE A 506 -3.90 -16.03 8.12
C ILE A 506 -2.44 -15.75 8.48
N VAL A 507 -1.80 -14.88 7.70
CA VAL A 507 -0.58 -14.19 8.15
C VAL A 507 -0.98 -12.82 8.64
N GLY A 508 -0.69 -12.51 9.91
CA GLY A 508 -1.13 -11.27 10.53
C GLY A 508 -0.37 -10.90 11.80
N GLY A 509 -0.53 -9.65 12.22
CA GLY A 509 -0.03 -9.18 13.52
C GLY A 509 -1.03 -9.48 14.64
N LEU A 510 -0.55 -9.43 15.87
CA LEU A 510 -1.40 -9.49 17.07
C LEU A 510 -1.49 -8.10 17.69
N SER A 511 -2.69 -7.72 18.16
CA SER A 511 -2.91 -6.45 18.85
C SER A 511 -3.93 -6.60 19.97
N VAL A 512 -3.87 -5.68 20.95
CA VAL A 512 -4.85 -5.58 22.03
C VAL A 512 -6.02 -4.68 21.61
N ASN A 513 -7.21 -5.26 21.57
CA ASN A 513 -8.46 -4.51 21.46
C ASN A 513 -8.99 -4.19 22.87
N ALA A 514 -9.09 -2.91 23.19
CA ALA A 514 -9.64 -2.41 24.45
C ALA A 514 -11.05 -1.82 24.25
N TRP A 515 -12.08 -2.51 24.76
CA TRP A 515 -13.46 -2.06 24.66
C TRP A 515 -14.19 -2.18 26.00
N ARG A 516 -14.80 -1.07 26.47
CA ARG A 516 -15.58 -1.01 27.73
C ARG A 516 -14.86 -1.69 28.90
N SER A 517 -13.59 -1.34 29.10
CA SER A 517 -12.71 -1.86 30.17
C SER A 517 -12.39 -3.36 30.08
N ARG A 518 -12.69 -4.03 28.96
CA ARG A 518 -12.21 -5.38 28.66
C ARG A 518 -11.15 -5.31 27.56
N GLU A 519 -10.07 -6.02 27.76
CA GLU A 519 -9.02 -6.20 26.77
C GLU A 519 -9.12 -7.61 26.19
N SER A 520 -8.96 -7.70 24.88
CA SER A 520 -8.95 -8.96 24.14
C SER A 520 -7.87 -8.90 23.06
N ILE A 521 -7.38 -10.06 22.65
CA ILE A 521 -6.44 -10.14 21.54
C ILE A 521 -7.24 -10.18 20.23
N GLN A 522 -6.75 -9.46 19.22
CA GLN A 522 -7.25 -9.53 17.85
C GLN A 522 -6.11 -9.78 16.87
N ILE A 523 -6.44 -10.30 15.69
CA ILE A 523 -5.52 -10.51 14.58
C ILE A 523 -5.67 -9.37 13.58
N MET A 524 -4.56 -8.72 13.24
CA MET A 524 -4.49 -7.74 12.15
C MET A 524 -4.04 -8.47 10.88
N ILE A 525 -4.98 -8.78 9.99
CA ILE A 525 -4.72 -9.57 8.78
C ILE A 525 -3.81 -8.78 7.84
N ARG A 526 -2.70 -9.40 7.41
CA ARG A 526 -1.86 -8.93 6.30
C ARG A 526 -2.11 -9.72 5.02
N ASP A 527 -2.25 -11.03 5.15
CA ASP A 527 -2.61 -11.92 4.04
C ASP A 527 -3.45 -13.09 4.54
N CYS A 528 -4.25 -13.67 3.64
CA CYS A 528 -5.18 -14.74 3.97
C CYS A 528 -5.32 -15.68 2.77
N ALA A 529 -5.39 -16.98 3.06
CA ALA A 529 -5.66 -18.01 2.06
C ALA A 529 -6.67 -19.01 2.60
N CYS A 530 -7.55 -19.50 1.74
CA CYS A 530 -8.36 -20.67 2.09
C CYS A 530 -7.52 -21.93 2.00
N VAL A 531 -7.71 -22.83 2.97
CA VAL A 531 -7.00 -24.12 3.03
C VAL A 531 -7.88 -25.28 2.53
N HIS A 532 -9.15 -25.02 2.24
CA HIS A 532 -10.11 -26.00 1.75
C HIS A 532 -11.01 -25.40 0.66
N PHE A 533 -11.71 -26.30 -0.05
CA PHE A 533 -12.76 -25.98 -1.00
C PHE A 533 -13.74 -24.92 -0.48
N GLN A 534 -13.98 -23.90 -1.30
CA GLN A 534 -14.89 -22.79 -0.98
C GLN A 534 -16.19 -22.87 -1.77
N VAL A 535 -17.28 -22.52 -1.09
CA VAL A 535 -18.55 -22.18 -1.72
C VAL A 535 -18.86 -20.74 -1.36
N LEU A 536 -19.02 -19.87 -2.37
CA LEU A 536 -19.42 -18.48 -2.20
C LEU A 536 -20.88 -18.34 -2.65
N ASP A 537 -21.78 -18.08 -1.71
CA ASP A 537 -23.21 -17.98 -1.98
C ASP A 537 -23.63 -16.52 -2.24
N TYR A 538 -23.85 -16.19 -3.50
CA TYR A 538 -24.28 -14.87 -3.96
C TYR A 538 -25.61 -14.95 -4.73
N ARG A 539 -26.56 -15.74 -4.22
CA ARG A 539 -27.90 -15.83 -4.81
C ARG A 539 -28.70 -14.53 -4.72
N ASP A 540 -28.35 -13.63 -3.81
CA ASP A 540 -28.90 -12.27 -3.75
C ASP A 540 -28.28 -11.39 -4.86
N PRO A 541 -29.10 -10.82 -5.78
CA PRO A 541 -28.59 -10.04 -6.89
C PRO A 541 -27.77 -8.80 -6.49
N ASN A 542 -28.15 -8.12 -5.41
CA ASN A 542 -27.45 -6.90 -4.98
C ASN A 542 -26.08 -7.27 -4.41
N GLN A 543 -26.02 -8.29 -3.55
CA GLN A 543 -24.75 -8.78 -3.01
C GLN A 543 -23.83 -9.33 -4.12
N TYR A 544 -24.39 -9.99 -5.14
CA TYR A 544 -23.60 -10.47 -6.27
C TYR A 544 -22.96 -9.31 -7.04
N LEU A 545 -23.73 -8.26 -7.36
CA LEU A 545 -23.21 -7.08 -8.05
C LEU A 545 -22.08 -6.39 -7.28
N GLU A 546 -22.22 -6.30 -5.95
CA GLU A 546 -21.16 -5.79 -5.08
C GLU A 546 -19.93 -6.70 -5.04
N ALA A 547 -20.11 -8.02 -5.10
CA ALA A 547 -19.01 -8.97 -5.04
C ALA A 547 -18.23 -9.10 -6.36
N LEU A 548 -18.88 -8.89 -7.51
CA LEU A 548 -18.30 -9.07 -8.85
C LEU A 548 -16.90 -8.44 -9.04
N PRO A 549 -16.64 -7.19 -8.61
CA PRO A 549 -15.30 -6.58 -8.74
C PRO A 549 -14.20 -7.27 -7.91
N HIS A 550 -14.59 -8.09 -6.93
CA HIS A 550 -13.69 -8.75 -5.99
C HIS A 550 -13.48 -10.23 -6.26
N LEU A 551 -14.39 -10.88 -7.01
CA LEU A 551 -14.30 -12.30 -7.29
C LEU A 551 -13.15 -12.62 -8.25
N SER A 552 -12.43 -13.71 -7.98
CA SER A 552 -11.39 -14.22 -8.87
C SER A 552 -12.00 -14.74 -10.18
N ASN A 553 -11.41 -14.35 -11.31
CA ASN A 553 -11.72 -14.89 -12.64
C ASN A 553 -10.70 -15.97 -13.07
N ASP A 554 -10.05 -16.65 -12.12
CA ASP A 554 -9.10 -17.72 -12.43
C ASP A 554 -9.78 -19.05 -12.77
N LEU A 555 -9.05 -19.92 -13.47
CA LEU A 555 -9.54 -21.25 -13.89
C LEU A 555 -9.94 -22.18 -12.72
N ASP A 556 -9.57 -21.81 -11.49
CA ASP A 556 -9.88 -22.54 -10.25
C ASP A 556 -11.24 -22.16 -9.66
N THR A 557 -11.95 -21.20 -10.27
CA THR A 557 -13.24 -20.68 -9.83
C THR A 557 -14.32 -20.98 -10.87
N ILE A 558 -15.41 -21.63 -10.45
CA ILE A 558 -16.57 -21.91 -11.30
C ILE A 558 -17.80 -21.19 -10.77
N THR A 559 -18.47 -20.44 -11.64
CA THR A 559 -19.76 -19.82 -11.35
C THR A 559 -20.89 -20.76 -11.76
N LEU A 560 -21.71 -21.17 -10.79
CA LEU A 560 -22.98 -21.86 -10.97
C LEU A 560 -24.09 -20.82 -11.17
N ASP A 561 -24.44 -20.61 -12.43
CA ASP A 561 -25.66 -19.91 -12.85
C ASP A 561 -26.58 -20.86 -13.65
N ASP A 562 -27.78 -20.41 -14.01
CA ASP A 562 -28.73 -21.23 -14.77
C ASP A 562 -28.16 -21.72 -16.10
N GLY A 563 -27.34 -20.89 -16.77
CA GLY A 563 -26.70 -21.23 -18.03
C GLY A 563 -25.63 -22.31 -17.87
N PHE A 564 -24.90 -22.31 -16.76
CA PHE A 564 -23.93 -23.35 -16.42
C PHE A 564 -24.65 -24.68 -16.18
N LEU A 565 -25.74 -24.66 -15.41
CA LEU A 565 -26.56 -25.85 -15.15
C LEU A 565 -27.15 -26.41 -16.46
N TRP A 566 -27.58 -25.54 -17.37
CA TRP A 566 -28.02 -25.91 -18.72
C TRP A 566 -26.91 -26.60 -19.54
N ARG A 567 -25.72 -25.97 -19.64
CA ARG A 567 -24.63 -26.47 -20.49
C ARG A 567 -23.95 -27.74 -19.96
N ASN A 568 -24.02 -28.01 -18.66
CA ASN A 568 -23.15 -28.99 -18.02
C ASN A 568 -23.88 -30.17 -17.35
N ARG A 569 -25.09 -30.53 -17.78
CA ARG A 569 -25.89 -31.57 -17.12
C ARG A 569 -25.32 -33.00 -17.32
N PRO A 570 -25.16 -33.83 -16.26
CA PRO A 570 -25.30 -33.50 -14.84
C PRO A 570 -24.13 -32.65 -14.33
N TYR A 571 -24.45 -31.46 -13.77
CA TYR A 571 -23.42 -30.46 -13.42
C TYR A 571 -22.44 -30.95 -12.35
N VAL A 572 -22.88 -31.82 -11.44
CA VAL A 572 -22.04 -32.41 -10.39
C VAL A 572 -20.88 -33.21 -10.99
N GLU A 573 -21.12 -33.97 -12.05
CA GLU A 573 -20.07 -34.75 -12.71
C GLU A 573 -19.08 -33.85 -13.44
N THR A 574 -19.58 -32.76 -14.03
CA THR A 574 -18.72 -31.72 -14.61
C THR A 574 -17.83 -31.08 -13.55
N LEU A 575 -18.38 -30.73 -12.39
CA LEU A 575 -17.61 -30.19 -11.26
C LEU A 575 -16.57 -31.19 -10.75
N ARG A 576 -16.90 -32.48 -10.64
CA ARG A 576 -15.94 -33.55 -10.29
C ARG A 576 -14.76 -33.65 -11.24
N ARG A 577 -15.02 -33.51 -12.55
CA ARG A 577 -13.96 -33.54 -13.56
C ARG A 577 -13.08 -32.30 -13.49
N LEU A 578 -13.68 -31.12 -13.26
CA LEU A 578 -12.95 -29.84 -13.24
C LEU A 578 -12.21 -29.60 -11.91
N ARG A 579 -12.69 -30.20 -10.81
CA ARG A 579 -12.14 -30.07 -9.44
C ARG A 579 -11.85 -28.60 -9.05
N PRO A 580 -12.83 -27.70 -9.16
CA PRO A 580 -12.60 -26.30 -8.82
C PRO A 580 -12.27 -26.14 -7.34
N GLY A 581 -11.33 -25.28 -7.01
CA GLY A 581 -11.07 -24.86 -5.63
C GLY A 581 -12.16 -23.95 -5.07
N THR A 582 -12.89 -23.21 -5.93
CA THR A 582 -14.03 -22.37 -5.53
C THR A 582 -15.23 -22.57 -6.43
N VAL A 583 -16.41 -22.69 -5.82
CA VAL A 583 -17.70 -22.59 -6.51
C VAL A 583 -18.42 -21.32 -6.06
N VAL A 584 -18.77 -20.46 -7.01
CA VAL A 584 -19.61 -19.28 -6.79
C VAL A 584 -21.03 -19.62 -7.22
N ILE A 585 -22.02 -19.38 -6.36
CA ILE A 585 -23.43 -19.54 -6.69
C ILE A 585 -23.97 -18.17 -7.04
N ALA A 586 -24.25 -17.93 -8.32
CA ALA A 586 -24.75 -16.65 -8.78
C ALA A 586 -26.27 -16.52 -8.54
N PRO A 587 -26.86 -15.34 -8.77
CA PRO A 587 -28.31 -15.21 -8.86
C PRO A 587 -28.87 -16.06 -10.01
N SER A 588 -30.04 -16.67 -9.80
CA SER A 588 -30.80 -17.32 -10.86
C SER A 588 -31.77 -16.32 -11.46
N TYR A 589 -32.21 -16.58 -12.69
CA TYR A 589 -33.38 -15.99 -13.35
C TYR A 589 -34.71 -16.40 -12.66
N GLU A 590 -34.69 -16.57 -11.34
CA GLU A 590 -35.73 -17.07 -10.44
C GLU A 590 -36.29 -18.47 -10.83
N PRO A 591 -36.21 -19.48 -9.94
CA PRO A 591 -36.77 -20.81 -10.23
C PRO A 591 -38.27 -20.80 -10.57
N ALA A 592 -39.02 -19.88 -9.98
CA ALA A 592 -40.45 -19.70 -10.25
C ALA A 592 -40.70 -19.12 -11.66
N GLU A 593 -39.86 -18.19 -12.11
CA GLU A 593 -39.96 -17.60 -13.44
C GLU A 593 -39.53 -18.57 -14.53
N LEU A 594 -38.46 -19.34 -14.33
CA LEU A 594 -38.08 -20.46 -15.20
C LEU A 594 -39.24 -21.47 -15.34
N LYS A 595 -39.88 -21.86 -14.23
CA LYS A 595 -41.05 -22.76 -14.26
C LYS A 595 -42.26 -22.12 -14.94
N ARG A 596 -42.50 -20.82 -14.72
CA ARG A 596 -43.56 -20.05 -15.38
C ARG A 596 -43.35 -19.98 -16.89
N ILE A 597 -42.13 -19.72 -17.35
CA ILE A 597 -41.78 -19.69 -18.77
C ILE A 597 -41.97 -21.06 -19.40
N LEU A 598 -41.49 -22.12 -18.74
CA LEU A 598 -41.61 -23.48 -19.25
C LEU A 598 -43.04 -24.06 -19.13
N SER A 599 -43.96 -23.37 -18.44
CA SER A 599 -45.37 -23.76 -18.42
C SER A 599 -46.01 -23.66 -19.81
N LYS A 600 -47.13 -24.37 -20.01
CA LYS A 600 -47.89 -24.30 -21.27
C LYS A 600 -48.28 -22.87 -21.65
N GLU A 601 -48.64 -22.04 -20.68
CA GLU A 601 -49.03 -20.65 -20.88
C GLU A 601 -47.83 -19.76 -21.22
N GLY A 602 -46.71 -19.92 -20.50
CA GLY A 602 -45.48 -19.16 -20.74
C GLY A 602 -44.86 -19.49 -22.09
N PHE A 603 -44.64 -20.77 -22.37
CA PHE A 603 -44.05 -21.23 -23.63
C PHE A 603 -45.00 -20.94 -24.81
N GLY A 604 -46.32 -21.02 -24.57
CA GLY A 604 -47.33 -20.60 -25.53
C GLY A 604 -47.32 -19.09 -25.83
N ALA A 605 -46.95 -18.24 -24.86
CA ALA A 605 -46.75 -16.80 -25.10
C ALA A 605 -45.56 -16.56 -26.02
N TRP A 606 -44.45 -17.27 -25.82
CA TRP A 606 -43.27 -17.18 -26.68
C TRP A 606 -43.57 -17.67 -28.10
N TYR A 607 -44.34 -18.76 -28.22
CA TYR A 607 -44.80 -19.23 -29.52
C TYR A 607 -45.67 -18.21 -30.28
N ARG A 608 -46.51 -17.44 -29.58
CA ARG A 608 -47.31 -16.36 -30.20
C ARG A 608 -46.45 -15.25 -30.80
N ILE A 609 -45.36 -14.88 -30.13
CA ILE A 609 -44.39 -13.90 -30.66
C ILE A 609 -43.81 -14.40 -32.01
N LEU A 610 -43.48 -15.69 -32.09
CA LEU A 610 -42.96 -16.31 -33.31
C LEU A 610 -44.02 -16.32 -34.43
N LEU A 611 -45.28 -16.65 -34.10
CA LEU A 611 -46.39 -16.62 -35.05
C LEU A 611 -46.66 -15.23 -35.64
N GLU A 612 -46.55 -14.17 -34.84
CA GLU A 612 -46.78 -12.78 -35.29
C GLU A 612 -45.73 -12.31 -36.30
N ARG A 613 -44.46 -12.68 -36.11
CA ARG A 613 -43.34 -12.15 -36.92
C ARG A 613 -43.06 -12.97 -38.17
N GLN A 614 -43.43 -14.26 -38.20
CA GLN A 614 -43.13 -15.25 -39.26
C GLN A 614 -41.62 -15.51 -39.49
N THR A 615 -40.77 -14.50 -39.35
CA THR A 615 -39.30 -14.58 -39.32
C THR A 615 -38.80 -13.61 -38.27
N ILE A 616 -37.93 -14.06 -37.37
CA ILE A 616 -37.37 -13.24 -36.30
C ILE A 616 -35.92 -13.64 -36.04
N SER A 617 -35.05 -12.65 -35.82
CA SER A 617 -33.67 -12.93 -35.42
C SER A 617 -33.60 -13.39 -33.97
N ARG A 618 -32.56 -14.15 -33.62
CA ARG A 618 -32.32 -14.56 -32.23
C ARG A 618 -32.24 -13.36 -31.28
N GLU A 619 -31.55 -12.30 -31.71
CA GLU A 619 -31.39 -11.07 -30.94
C GLU A 619 -32.73 -10.35 -30.72
N GLU A 620 -33.57 -10.23 -31.75
CA GLU A 620 -34.89 -9.61 -31.59
C GLU A 620 -35.80 -10.46 -30.70
N PHE A 621 -35.77 -11.79 -30.85
CA PHE A 621 -36.55 -12.68 -30.00
C PHE A 621 -36.12 -12.57 -28.53
N GLN A 622 -34.80 -12.57 -28.26
CA GLN A 622 -34.25 -12.36 -26.92
C GLN A 622 -34.71 -11.03 -26.32
N LYS A 623 -34.63 -9.94 -27.08
CA LYS A 623 -35.05 -8.60 -26.62
C LYS A 623 -36.53 -8.54 -26.28
N ARG A 624 -37.38 -9.27 -27.01
CA ARG A 624 -38.83 -9.32 -26.79
C ARG A 624 -39.23 -10.18 -25.60
N THR A 625 -38.53 -11.29 -25.38
CA THR A 625 -38.82 -12.20 -24.26
C THR A 625 -38.17 -11.72 -22.96
N GLY A 626 -37.11 -10.92 -23.04
CA GLY A 626 -36.30 -10.54 -21.87
C GLY A 626 -35.52 -11.72 -21.29
N ALA A 627 -35.42 -12.82 -22.03
CA ALA A 627 -34.74 -14.03 -21.59
C ALA A 627 -33.23 -13.95 -21.80
N PRO A 628 -32.42 -14.69 -21.02
CA PRO A 628 -31.00 -14.83 -21.31
C PRO A 628 -30.79 -15.58 -22.63
N SER A 629 -29.64 -15.36 -23.27
CA SER A 629 -29.32 -15.96 -24.58
C SER A 629 -29.41 -17.50 -24.53
N TRP A 630 -28.90 -18.15 -23.49
CA TRP A 630 -28.95 -19.61 -23.37
C TRP A 630 -30.38 -20.17 -23.39
N LEU A 631 -31.34 -19.47 -22.73
CA LEU A 631 -32.74 -19.89 -22.67
C LEU A 631 -33.47 -19.58 -23.98
N THR A 632 -33.12 -18.46 -24.61
CA THR A 632 -33.58 -18.07 -25.94
C THR A 632 -33.21 -19.14 -26.96
N ASP A 633 -31.94 -19.51 -27.03
CA ASP A 633 -31.44 -20.51 -27.98
C ASP A 633 -32.05 -21.90 -27.72
N ALA A 634 -32.19 -22.29 -26.45
CA ALA A 634 -32.82 -23.55 -26.09
C ALA A 634 -34.31 -23.57 -26.44
N ALA A 635 -35.05 -22.48 -26.19
CA ALA A 635 -36.46 -22.41 -26.52
C ALA A 635 -36.71 -22.46 -28.03
N LEU A 636 -35.91 -21.71 -28.81
CA LEU A 636 -35.96 -21.75 -30.27
C LEU A 636 -35.64 -23.16 -30.80
N SER A 637 -34.65 -23.84 -30.23
CA SER A 637 -34.31 -25.23 -30.57
C SER A 637 -35.45 -26.20 -30.25
N ALA A 638 -36.11 -26.05 -29.10
CA ALA A 638 -37.28 -26.85 -28.75
C ALA A 638 -38.45 -26.64 -29.73
N PHE A 639 -38.71 -25.40 -30.17
CA PHE A 639 -39.73 -25.15 -31.20
C PHE A 639 -39.36 -25.77 -32.55
N ALA A 640 -38.07 -25.75 -32.91
CA ALA A 640 -37.58 -26.39 -34.12
C ALA A 640 -37.75 -27.93 -34.08
N GLU A 641 -37.43 -28.55 -32.95
CA GLU A 641 -37.61 -30.00 -32.72
C GLU A 641 -39.08 -30.43 -32.83
N LEU A 642 -40.02 -29.56 -32.44
CA LEU A 642 -41.46 -29.80 -32.59
C LEU A 642 -41.96 -29.54 -34.03
N GLY A 643 -41.08 -29.07 -34.92
CA GLY A 643 -41.38 -28.75 -36.31
C GLY A 643 -42.07 -27.40 -36.52
N PHE A 644 -42.16 -26.55 -35.50
CA PHE A 644 -42.86 -25.26 -35.58
C PHE A 644 -42.08 -24.19 -36.37
N LEU A 645 -40.76 -24.32 -36.44
CA LEU A 645 -39.89 -23.37 -37.13
C LEU A 645 -38.64 -24.07 -37.67
N ASN A 646 -37.97 -23.44 -38.63
CA ASN A 646 -36.63 -23.79 -39.06
C ASN A 646 -35.64 -22.77 -38.49
N LEU A 647 -34.50 -23.24 -37.98
CA LEU A 647 -33.41 -22.39 -37.51
C LEU A 647 -32.35 -22.24 -38.60
N THR A 648 -31.95 -20.99 -38.82
CA THR A 648 -30.73 -20.63 -39.54
C THR A 648 -29.66 -20.18 -38.54
N GLU A 649 -28.49 -19.75 -39.04
CA GLU A 649 -27.45 -19.19 -38.16
C GLU A 649 -27.97 -17.98 -37.38
N THR A 650 -28.76 -17.10 -38.01
CA THR A 650 -29.22 -15.83 -37.42
C THR A 650 -30.69 -15.80 -37.04
N ASP A 651 -31.55 -16.52 -37.76
CA ASP A 651 -32.99 -16.34 -37.74
C ASP A 651 -33.78 -17.63 -37.47
N ALA A 652 -34.94 -17.47 -36.84
CA ALA A 652 -35.98 -18.47 -36.71
C ALA A 652 -37.13 -18.16 -37.68
N VAL A 653 -37.42 -19.10 -38.58
CA VAL A 653 -38.44 -18.97 -39.64
C VAL A 653 -39.60 -19.92 -39.37
N MET A 654 -40.79 -19.38 -39.13
CA MET A 654 -41.99 -20.15 -38.84
C MET A 654 -42.36 -21.11 -39.98
N GLN A 655 -42.79 -22.31 -39.61
CA GLN A 655 -43.39 -23.29 -40.51
C GLN A 655 -44.91 -23.31 -40.32
N LYS A 656 -45.65 -23.54 -41.41
CA LYS A 656 -47.11 -23.74 -41.31
C LYS A 656 -47.38 -25.17 -40.85
N THR A 657 -47.66 -25.36 -39.56
CA THR A 657 -48.02 -26.67 -39.00
C THR A 657 -49.48 -26.67 -38.53
N GLY A 658 -50.29 -27.63 -39.02
CA GLY A 658 -51.69 -27.81 -38.60
C GLY A 658 -51.90 -28.79 -37.43
N GLU A 659 -50.83 -29.45 -36.97
CA GLU A 659 -50.90 -30.51 -35.96
C GLU A 659 -50.62 -29.97 -34.55
N LYS A 660 -51.43 -30.42 -33.58
CA LYS A 660 -51.12 -30.21 -32.16
C LYS A 660 -49.92 -31.07 -31.77
N LYS A 661 -48.87 -30.47 -31.24
CA LYS A 661 -47.68 -31.15 -30.71
C LYS A 661 -47.66 -31.07 -29.18
N ASN A 662 -47.10 -32.07 -28.51
CA ASN A 662 -46.87 -32.03 -27.07
C ASN A 662 -45.48 -31.44 -26.82
N LEU A 663 -45.35 -30.47 -25.90
CA LEU A 663 -44.04 -29.87 -25.57
C LEU A 663 -43.05 -30.94 -25.09
N ALA A 664 -43.54 -31.97 -24.39
CA ALA A 664 -42.73 -33.08 -23.92
C ALA A 664 -42.11 -33.91 -25.06
N ASP A 665 -42.53 -33.75 -26.32
CA ASP A 665 -41.95 -34.47 -27.46
C ASP A 665 -40.56 -33.91 -27.83
N ALA A 666 -40.28 -32.62 -27.56
CA ALA A 666 -38.98 -31.99 -27.80
C ALA A 666 -37.93 -32.41 -26.75
N PRO A 667 -36.84 -33.09 -27.15
CA PRO A 667 -35.71 -33.38 -26.26
C PRO A 667 -35.18 -32.15 -25.51
N THR A 668 -35.03 -31.01 -26.18
CA THR A 668 -34.54 -29.76 -25.58
C THR A 668 -35.52 -29.22 -24.55
N TYR A 669 -36.83 -29.30 -24.78
CA TYR A 669 -37.83 -28.90 -23.78
C TYR A 669 -37.78 -29.79 -22.53
N ARG A 670 -37.65 -31.12 -22.70
CA ARG A 670 -37.47 -32.03 -21.54
C ARG A 670 -36.21 -31.71 -20.75
N ALA A 671 -35.11 -31.38 -21.43
CA ALA A 671 -33.88 -30.96 -20.78
C ALA A 671 -34.05 -29.64 -20.01
N LEU A 672 -34.74 -28.66 -20.59
CA LEU A 672 -35.05 -27.38 -19.94
C LEU A 672 -35.90 -27.57 -18.67
N ALA A 673 -36.93 -28.42 -18.73
CA ALA A 673 -37.76 -28.75 -17.58
C ALA A 673 -36.93 -29.38 -16.45
N ALA A 674 -36.02 -30.30 -16.78
CA ALA A 674 -35.13 -30.89 -15.81
C ALA A 674 -34.14 -29.88 -15.20
N VAL A 675 -33.64 -28.94 -16.00
CA VAL A 675 -32.77 -27.84 -15.51
C VAL A 675 -33.54 -26.93 -14.56
N ALA A 676 -34.80 -26.62 -14.83
CA ALA A 676 -35.63 -25.84 -13.90
C ALA A 676 -35.83 -26.54 -12.55
N ASP A 677 -35.88 -27.88 -12.53
CA ASP A 677 -35.90 -28.64 -11.28
C ASP A 677 -34.54 -28.70 -10.57
N ASP A 678 -33.44 -28.82 -11.32
CA ASP A 678 -32.08 -28.75 -10.78
C ASP A 678 -31.80 -27.36 -10.16
N VAL A 679 -32.20 -26.27 -10.84
CA VAL A 679 -32.18 -24.89 -10.33
C VAL A 679 -33.06 -24.77 -9.08
N ALA A 680 -34.31 -25.22 -9.14
CA ALA A 680 -35.20 -25.15 -7.98
C ALA A 680 -34.70 -25.98 -6.78
N ARG A 681 -33.95 -27.06 -7.01
CA ARG A 681 -33.29 -27.81 -5.92
C ARG A 681 -32.15 -26.99 -5.32
N LEU A 682 -31.19 -26.55 -6.15
CA LEU A 682 -30.02 -25.78 -5.69
C LEU A 682 -30.44 -24.54 -4.88
N TYR A 683 -31.41 -23.78 -5.38
CA TYR A 683 -31.81 -22.51 -4.76
C TYR A 683 -32.71 -22.68 -3.52
N ARG A 684 -33.24 -23.89 -3.25
CA ARG A 684 -33.94 -24.20 -1.99
C ARG A 684 -33.01 -24.66 -0.87
N GLN A 685 -31.78 -25.05 -1.19
CA GLN A 685 -30.82 -25.50 -0.19
C GLN A 685 -30.23 -24.32 0.58
N THR A 686 -29.90 -24.57 1.84
CA THR A 686 -29.05 -23.69 2.64
C THR A 686 -27.60 -23.77 2.14
N GLU A 687 -26.81 -22.72 2.38
CA GLU A 687 -25.38 -22.71 2.04
C GLU A 687 -24.63 -23.91 2.65
N ALA A 688 -24.98 -24.29 3.89
CA ALA A 688 -24.40 -25.43 4.59
C ALA A 688 -24.70 -26.77 3.89
N GLU A 689 -25.93 -26.96 3.40
CA GLU A 689 -26.30 -28.14 2.62
C GLU A 689 -25.57 -28.19 1.29
N ILE A 690 -25.49 -27.06 0.57
CA ILE A 690 -24.78 -26.99 -0.72
C ILE A 690 -23.30 -27.30 -0.53
N ARG A 691 -22.66 -26.70 0.48
CA ARG A 691 -21.26 -26.97 0.81
C ARG A 691 -21.04 -28.44 1.14
N ARG A 692 -21.90 -29.04 1.95
CA ARG A 692 -21.82 -30.47 2.28
C ARG A 692 -21.94 -31.34 1.02
N ASP A 693 -22.94 -31.08 0.20
CA ASP A 693 -23.26 -31.92 -0.96
C ASP A 693 -22.19 -31.79 -2.06
N LEU A 694 -21.71 -30.57 -2.34
CA LEU A 694 -20.62 -30.33 -3.27
C LEU A 694 -19.31 -30.92 -2.77
N ARG A 695 -18.98 -30.75 -1.48
CA ARG A 695 -17.77 -31.33 -0.90
C ARG A 695 -17.77 -32.85 -0.97
N ALA A 696 -18.86 -33.49 -0.53
CA ALA A 696 -19.02 -34.94 -0.65
C ALA A 696 -18.94 -35.42 -2.09
N SER A 697 -19.44 -34.61 -3.04
CA SER A 697 -19.36 -34.93 -4.46
C SER A 697 -17.95 -34.77 -5.04
N LEU A 698 -17.18 -33.79 -4.61
CA LEU A 698 -15.83 -33.52 -5.14
C LEU A 698 -14.74 -34.39 -4.49
N GLU A 699 -14.97 -34.86 -3.26
CA GLU A 699 -14.08 -35.79 -2.55
C GLU A 699 -14.31 -37.27 -2.94
N ALA A 700 -15.49 -37.61 -3.45
CA ALA A 700 -15.84 -38.95 -3.98
C ALA A 700 -15.45 -39.09 -5.46
#